data_AF-A0A2U3KIC5-F1
#
_entry.id   AF-A0A2U3KIC5-F1
#
_cell.length_a   1.000
_cell.length_b   1.000
_cell.length_c   1.000
_cell.angle_alpha   90.00
_cell.angle_beta   90.00
_cell.angle_gamma   90.00
#
_symmetry.space_group_name_H-M   'P 1'
#
loop_
_entity.id
_entity.type
_entity.pdbx_description
1 polymer ?
#
loop_
_entity_poly.entity_id
_entity_poly.type
_entity_poly.pdbx_seq_one_letter_code
_entity_poly.pdbx_strand_id
1 'polypeptide(L)'
;MVFSIDHETCIGCGLCEKVCLAGAILYSDAPKTKDLEVGAVVIATGTGVFDASRVGNYDYANHPNIISSMEFERILSASGPYRGQLNRPYDREEPKKIAWLQCVGSRDTNNCDNSYCSGVCCMYALKEATIAKEHAHGELDTTIFFMDMRTYGKDFEKYYLRAKHEGVRFVRSRIHTITPVGDGDLEIDYVDEQGRMHSEVYNLVVLSVGLDVGKDSVDLAKRLGIELNDNRFVNTDCFTPVSTSRPGFFVCGTFQGPKDIPSSIVEASAAACACSESLNESRWSVATIKEKKPEKDIRDEPPRVGVFVCRCGTNIAGVVDVPAVRDYARSLPNVVYVEENLYTCSQDTQVKMAEMIEEHGINRVVVASCTPRTHEALFQETLMDAGLNKYLFEMANIRNQDSWCHSNNKPLATAKAKDLVRMAVARAALLDPLFEKHLDVVQSGLVIGGGVAGMTAALGLAKQGFEVTLIEKEKELGGVSLRIAHTIEGKDVQKFLAGLIEEVRAHSKIEVLTDARITGFSGYKGNFATRVDTGEGSEREISHGVAILATGAHEYKPKEFGYGENSAVMTQLELDEFMGKEPAAAAAWNRVVMIQDRGMESGSHDPVRRLADRRQSELQPSLLPDSGQACTRAQKAQSRYGYYDPVSRYEDVRPARKLLHAGKARRHSFLPLHSGKSAPRKYKRRRTFRPVRRSRSEPPGSNAGRCRDP
;
A
#
# COMPACT_ATOMS: atom_id res chain seq x y z
N MET A 1 -2.79 -1.24 21.27
CA MET A 1 -1.82 -0.24 21.72
C MET A 1 -1.03 -0.87 22.84
N VAL A 2 0.20 -1.31 22.54
CA VAL A 2 1.17 -1.59 23.60
C VAL A 2 1.65 -0.24 24.10
N PHE A 3 1.70 -0.06 25.43
CA PHE A 3 2.20 1.16 26.05
C PHE A 3 3.58 0.88 26.65
N SER A 4 4.51 1.82 26.49
CA SER A 4 5.79 1.85 27.20
C SER A 4 5.74 2.89 28.31
N ILE A 5 6.60 2.70 29.32
CA ILE A 5 6.93 3.75 30.29
C ILE A 5 8.29 4.30 29.88
N ASP A 6 8.36 5.60 29.62
CA ASP A 6 9.64 6.30 29.55
C ASP A 6 10.16 6.48 30.98
N HIS A 7 11.25 5.79 31.32
CA HIS A 7 11.85 5.84 32.65
C HIS A 7 12.64 7.14 32.92
N GLU A 8 12.97 7.94 31.91
CA GLU A 8 13.63 9.24 32.11
C GLU A 8 12.61 10.30 32.57
N THR A 9 11.38 10.27 32.03
CA THR A 9 10.29 11.18 32.43
C THR A 9 9.40 10.62 33.56
N CYS A 10 9.45 9.32 33.89
CA CYS A 10 8.53 8.72 34.86
C CYS A 10 8.87 9.05 36.33
N ILE A 11 8.02 9.87 36.97
CA ILE A 11 8.09 10.22 38.39
C ILE A 11 7.66 9.10 39.37
N GLY A 12 7.49 7.86 38.93
CA GLY A 12 7.20 6.70 39.79
C GLY A 12 5.89 6.74 40.60
N CYS A 13 4.90 7.56 40.21
CA CYS A 13 3.75 7.89 41.06
C CYS A 13 2.68 6.78 41.24
N GLY A 14 2.81 5.64 40.56
CA GLY A 14 1.87 4.50 40.67
C GLY A 14 0.44 4.77 40.18
N LEU A 15 0.18 5.91 39.52
CA LEU A 15 -1.18 6.29 39.08
C LEU A 15 -1.64 5.47 37.87
N CYS A 16 -0.76 5.19 36.90
CA CYS A 16 -1.09 4.38 35.74
C CYS A 16 -1.32 2.89 36.10
N GLU A 17 -0.53 2.35 37.04
CA GLU A 17 -0.72 1.01 37.61
C GLU A 17 -2.13 0.85 38.21
N LYS A 18 -2.56 1.80 39.06
CA LYS A 18 -3.88 1.78 39.73
C LYS A 18 -5.09 1.81 38.80
N VAL A 19 -4.94 2.27 37.55
CA VAL A 19 -6.00 2.25 36.53
C VAL A 19 -5.82 1.13 35.50
N CYS A 20 -4.75 0.34 35.58
CA CYS A 20 -4.47 -0.75 34.68
C CYS A 20 -5.28 -2.00 35.07
N LEU A 21 -6.52 -2.09 34.58
CA LEU A 21 -7.42 -3.24 34.83
C LEU A 21 -6.82 -4.61 34.42
N ALA A 22 -5.85 -4.62 33.51
CA ALA A 22 -5.15 -5.81 33.04
C ALA A 22 -3.94 -6.21 33.91
N GLY A 23 -3.53 -5.40 34.90
CA GLY A 23 -2.34 -5.66 35.72
C GLY A 23 -1.02 -5.67 34.94
N ALA A 24 -0.98 -5.05 33.75
CA ALA A 24 0.13 -5.19 32.79
C ALA A 24 1.31 -4.24 33.03
N ILE A 25 1.23 -3.33 34.02
CA ILE A 25 2.31 -2.38 34.34
C ILE A 25 3.24 -3.00 35.37
N LEU A 26 4.49 -3.22 34.96
CA LEU A 26 5.53 -3.83 35.77
C LEU A 26 6.73 -2.88 35.87
N TYR A 27 6.76 -2.02 36.89
CA TYR A 27 7.88 -1.08 37.12
C TYR A 27 9.24 -1.77 37.33
N SER A 28 9.23 -3.06 37.67
CA SER A 28 10.42 -3.89 37.83
C SER A 28 10.86 -4.61 36.55
N ASP A 29 10.21 -4.40 35.40
CA ASP A 29 10.64 -5.08 34.18
C ASP A 29 11.93 -4.46 33.62
N ALA A 30 12.84 -5.33 33.20
CA ALA A 30 14.21 -4.95 32.85
C ALA A 30 14.56 -5.37 31.41
N PRO A 31 15.54 -4.71 30.76
CA PRO A 31 16.05 -5.13 29.46
C PRO A 31 16.52 -6.59 29.48
N LYS A 32 15.96 -7.42 28.60
CA LYS A 32 16.26 -8.85 28.47
C LYS A 32 17.09 -9.09 27.21
N THR A 33 18.37 -9.41 27.39
CA THR A 33 19.19 -9.96 26.30
C THR A 33 18.59 -11.30 25.86
N LYS A 34 18.56 -11.53 24.55
CA LYS A 34 18.22 -12.81 23.94
C LYS A 34 19.19 -13.07 22.80
N ASP A 35 19.84 -14.22 22.83
CA ASP A 35 20.63 -14.70 21.71
C ASP A 35 19.68 -15.33 20.67
N LEU A 36 19.91 -15.03 19.38
CA LEU A 36 19.10 -15.48 18.26
C LEU A 36 20.01 -16.01 17.15
N GLU A 37 19.87 -17.28 16.80
CA GLU A 37 20.57 -17.86 15.67
C GLU A 37 19.86 -17.48 14.37
N VAL A 38 20.55 -16.76 13.48
CA VAL A 38 20.03 -16.29 12.20
C VAL A 38 21.06 -16.49 11.08
N GLY A 39 20.63 -17.02 9.94
CA GLY A 39 21.51 -17.23 8.78
C GLY A 39 21.72 -16.00 7.90
N ALA A 40 20.84 -14.99 8.02
CA ALA A 40 20.93 -13.73 7.29
C ALA A 40 20.22 -12.60 8.06
N VAL A 41 20.57 -11.35 7.76
CA VAL A 41 20.02 -10.14 8.40
C VAL A 41 19.58 -9.15 7.31
N VAL A 42 18.36 -8.60 7.45
CA VAL A 42 17.84 -7.53 6.58
C VAL A 42 17.69 -6.25 7.41
N ILE A 43 18.34 -5.18 6.98
CA ILE A 43 18.38 -3.90 7.69
C ILE A 43 17.36 -2.95 7.05
N ALA A 44 16.30 -2.67 7.80
CA ALA A 44 15.18 -1.80 7.40
C ALA A 44 14.92 -0.68 8.43
N THR A 45 15.98 -0.16 9.06
CA THR A 45 15.92 0.89 10.10
C THR A 45 15.42 2.23 9.59
N GLY A 46 15.49 2.48 8.29
CA GLY A 46 15.10 3.75 7.68
C GLY A 46 16.03 4.92 8.06
N THR A 47 15.46 6.12 8.09
CA THR A 47 16.17 7.39 8.27
C THR A 47 15.40 8.29 9.24
N GLY A 48 16.12 9.21 9.88
CA GLY A 48 15.48 10.38 10.47
C GLY A 48 15.08 11.39 9.40
N VAL A 49 14.60 12.54 9.86
CA VAL A 49 14.56 13.77 9.05
C VAL A 49 15.65 14.72 9.48
N PHE A 50 16.03 15.61 8.58
CA PHE A 50 16.99 16.67 8.85
C PHE A 50 16.46 17.65 9.91
N ASP A 51 17.26 17.88 10.93
CA ASP A 51 16.98 18.88 11.97
C ASP A 51 17.18 20.31 11.43
N ALA A 52 16.06 21.00 11.19
CA ALA A 52 16.04 22.36 10.68
C ALA A 52 16.61 23.41 11.65
N SER A 53 16.78 23.11 12.94
CA SER A 53 17.41 24.05 13.90
C SER A 53 18.88 24.34 13.55
N ARG A 54 19.52 23.45 12.78
CA ARG A 54 20.86 23.63 12.22
C ARG A 54 20.96 24.77 11.19
N VAL A 55 19.83 25.29 10.70
CA VAL A 55 19.75 26.31 9.64
C VAL A 55 19.18 27.60 10.22
N GLY A 56 20.03 28.33 10.97
CA GLY A 56 19.60 29.47 11.80
C GLY A 56 18.92 30.62 11.04
N ASN A 57 19.19 30.76 9.74
CA ASN A 57 18.54 31.74 8.85
C ASN A 57 17.04 31.47 8.60
N TYR A 58 16.49 30.32 9.03
CA TYR A 58 15.06 30.03 8.99
C TYR A 58 14.35 30.17 10.35
N ASP A 59 15.04 30.57 11.43
CA ASP A 59 14.49 30.82 12.78
C ASP A 59 13.60 29.70 13.40
N TYR A 60 13.65 28.49 12.85
CA TYR A 60 12.80 27.34 13.18
C TYR A 60 12.75 27.00 14.67
N ALA A 61 13.87 27.14 15.39
CA ALA A 61 13.95 26.83 16.81
C ALA A 61 13.24 27.87 17.72
N ASN A 62 12.96 29.07 17.21
CA ASN A 62 12.46 30.19 18.00
C ASN A 62 11.00 30.57 17.67
N HIS A 63 10.50 30.26 16.47
CA HIS A 63 9.20 30.73 16.01
C HIS A 63 8.17 29.59 15.77
N PRO A 64 7.06 29.51 16.53
CA PRO A 64 6.15 28.35 16.52
C PRO A 64 5.33 28.16 15.23
N ASN A 65 5.25 29.17 14.35
CA ASN A 65 4.62 29.01 13.04
C ASN A 65 5.62 28.66 11.91
N ILE A 66 6.88 28.36 12.25
CA ILE A 66 7.85 27.75 11.34
C ILE A 66 8.01 26.30 11.77
N ILE A 67 7.53 25.37 10.94
CA ILE A 67 7.44 23.93 11.28
C ILE A 67 8.06 23.08 10.18
N SER A 68 8.43 21.84 10.50
CA SER A 68 8.82 20.84 9.52
C SER A 68 7.60 20.23 8.81
N SER A 69 7.80 19.68 7.61
CA SER A 69 6.78 18.86 6.93
C SER A 69 6.30 17.68 7.78
N MET A 70 7.17 17.06 8.57
CA MET A 70 6.79 15.99 9.49
C MET A 70 5.84 16.47 10.61
N GLU A 71 6.02 17.68 11.13
CA GLU A 71 5.09 18.26 12.10
C GLU A 71 3.76 18.65 11.43
N PHE A 72 3.80 19.13 10.19
CA PHE A 72 2.59 19.39 9.41
C PHE A 72 1.78 18.11 9.15
N GLU A 73 2.43 16.97 8.86
CA GLU A 73 1.79 15.65 8.84
C GLU A 73 1.20 15.26 10.20
N ARG A 74 1.80 15.68 11.33
CA ARG A 74 1.21 15.48 12.66
C ARG A 74 0.04 16.43 12.94
N ILE A 75 -0.04 17.61 12.33
CA ILE A 75 -1.22 18.49 12.40
C ILE A 75 -2.40 17.84 11.66
N LEU A 76 -2.21 17.52 10.37
CA LEU A 76 -3.25 16.96 9.50
C LEU A 76 -3.62 15.49 9.79
N SER A 77 -2.85 14.78 10.61
CA SER A 77 -3.19 13.42 11.03
C SER A 77 -4.42 13.38 11.95
N ALA A 78 -5.38 12.49 11.64
CA ALA A 78 -6.54 12.22 12.50
C ALA A 78 -6.17 11.61 13.87
N SER A 79 -4.96 11.06 14.02
CA SER A 79 -4.34 10.66 15.31
C SER A 79 -3.24 11.64 15.76
N GLY A 80 -3.25 12.85 15.22
CA GLY A 80 -2.38 13.97 15.56
C GLY A 80 -2.85 14.75 16.79
N PRO A 81 -1.98 15.60 17.38
CA PRO A 81 -2.36 16.51 18.47
C PRO A 81 -3.49 17.48 18.08
N TYR A 82 -3.70 17.74 16.78
CA TYR A 82 -4.77 18.58 16.23
C TYR A 82 -5.93 17.76 15.63
N ARG A 83 -5.89 16.42 15.73
CA ARG A 83 -6.95 15.49 15.25
C ARG A 83 -7.35 15.66 13.78
N GLY A 84 -6.45 16.18 12.94
CA GLY A 84 -6.69 16.44 11.52
C GLY A 84 -7.36 17.78 11.21
N GLN A 85 -7.35 18.71 12.17
CA GLN A 85 -7.73 20.11 11.94
C GLN A 85 -6.49 20.92 11.53
N LEU A 86 -6.63 21.78 10.52
CA LEU A 86 -5.55 22.62 10.00
C LEU A 86 -5.43 23.88 10.86
N ASN A 87 -4.57 23.85 11.88
CA ASN A 87 -4.39 24.98 12.80
C ASN A 87 -2.92 25.34 12.97
N ARG A 88 -2.65 26.62 13.19
CA ARG A 88 -1.34 27.15 13.56
C ARG A 88 -0.92 26.67 14.96
N PRO A 89 0.37 26.35 15.21
CA PRO A 89 0.82 26.01 16.57
C PRO A 89 0.79 27.17 17.56
N TYR A 90 0.99 28.41 17.08
CA TYR A 90 1.03 29.64 17.90
C TYR A 90 -0.29 29.93 18.64
N ASP A 91 -1.38 30.13 17.90
CA ASP A 91 -2.66 30.65 18.40
C ASP A 91 -3.83 29.65 18.25
N ARG A 92 -3.62 28.54 17.53
CA ARG A 92 -4.63 27.55 17.14
C ARG A 92 -5.66 28.06 16.14
N GLU A 93 -5.44 29.19 15.49
CA GLU A 93 -6.30 29.65 14.38
C GLU A 93 -6.02 28.89 13.07
N GLU A 94 -6.95 28.95 12.12
CA GLU A 94 -6.77 28.39 10.77
C GLU A 94 -5.87 29.32 9.93
N PRO A 95 -4.72 28.86 9.40
CA PRO A 95 -3.85 29.68 8.56
C PRO A 95 -4.55 29.99 7.22
N LYS A 96 -4.52 31.26 6.79
CA LYS A 96 -5.10 31.69 5.49
C LYS A 96 -4.09 31.62 4.34
N LYS A 97 -2.80 31.58 4.68
CA LYS A 97 -1.70 31.59 3.72
C LYS A 97 -0.48 30.82 4.24
N ILE A 98 -0.01 29.83 3.47
CA ILE A 98 1.07 28.91 3.86
C ILE A 98 2.18 28.86 2.79
N ALA A 99 3.44 28.89 3.21
CA ALA A 99 4.61 28.64 2.35
C ALA A 99 5.24 27.27 2.61
N TRP A 100 5.64 26.54 1.58
CA TRP A 100 6.52 25.37 1.67
C TRP A 100 7.89 25.69 1.07
N LEU A 101 8.96 25.53 1.86
CA LEU A 101 10.34 25.77 1.42
C LEU A 101 10.99 24.44 1.07
N GLN A 102 11.36 24.25 -0.20
CA GLN A 102 12.00 23.02 -0.68
C GLN A 102 13.48 22.91 -0.32
N CYS A 103 13.97 21.67 -0.25
CA CYS A 103 15.39 21.34 -0.09
C CYS A 103 16.02 21.84 1.23
N VAL A 104 15.27 21.87 2.33
CA VAL A 104 15.84 22.15 3.65
C VAL A 104 16.66 20.94 4.09
N GLY A 105 17.99 21.10 4.24
CA GLY A 105 18.88 19.98 4.56
C GLY A 105 19.15 19.01 3.40
N SER A 106 19.03 19.45 2.15
CA SER A 106 19.38 18.66 0.94
C SER A 106 19.78 19.60 -0.19
N ARG A 107 20.69 19.18 -1.07
CA ARG A 107 21.34 20.06 -2.06
C ARG A 107 21.92 21.31 -1.37
N ASP A 108 22.59 21.10 -0.24
CA ASP A 108 23.15 22.14 0.62
C ASP A 108 24.50 21.70 1.22
N THR A 109 25.57 22.04 0.49
CA THR A 109 26.96 21.86 0.91
C THR A 109 27.43 22.91 1.92
N ASN A 110 26.64 23.96 2.16
CA ASN A 110 27.09 25.13 2.93
C ASN A 110 26.66 25.03 4.40
N ASN A 111 25.44 24.60 4.67
CA ASN A 111 24.87 24.53 6.01
C ASN A 111 24.96 23.13 6.65
N CYS A 112 25.06 22.07 5.84
CA CYS A 112 24.96 20.70 6.37
C CYS A 112 25.72 19.60 5.62
N ASP A 113 26.46 19.94 4.56
CA ASP A 113 27.18 19.02 3.65
C ASP A 113 26.32 17.96 2.93
N ASN A 114 24.98 18.10 2.99
CA ASN A 114 24.05 17.20 2.31
C ASN A 114 23.95 17.59 0.83
N SER A 115 24.97 17.18 0.04
CA SER A 115 25.04 17.38 -1.41
C SER A 115 23.88 16.71 -2.17
N TYR A 116 23.37 15.60 -1.64
CA TYR A 116 22.32 14.77 -2.23
C TYR A 116 20.92 15.40 -2.22
N CYS A 117 20.01 14.80 -2.99
CA CYS A 117 18.59 15.12 -2.96
C CYS A 117 17.83 14.02 -2.21
N SER A 118 16.93 14.41 -1.30
CA SER A 118 16.14 13.45 -0.52
C SER A 118 15.05 12.69 -1.31
N GLY A 119 14.89 12.93 -2.61
CA GLY A 119 13.96 12.23 -3.52
C GLY A 119 12.47 12.56 -3.32
N VAL A 120 12.00 12.64 -2.07
CA VAL A 120 10.57 12.70 -1.72
C VAL A 120 10.02 14.10 -1.44
N CYS A 121 10.87 15.10 -1.19
CA CYS A 121 10.43 16.39 -0.61
C CYS A 121 9.48 17.19 -1.50
N CYS A 122 9.74 17.24 -2.81
CA CYS A 122 8.82 17.88 -3.76
C CYS A 122 7.43 17.21 -3.74
N MET A 123 7.37 15.89 -3.56
CA MET A 123 6.14 15.12 -3.63
C MET A 123 5.32 15.17 -2.33
N TYR A 124 5.96 15.11 -1.15
CA TYR A 124 5.19 15.30 0.08
C TYR A 124 4.68 16.74 0.20
N ALA A 125 5.43 17.76 -0.24
CA ALA A 125 5.00 19.15 -0.16
C ALA A 125 3.85 19.47 -1.14
N LEU A 126 3.88 18.89 -2.35
CA LEU A 126 2.72 18.91 -3.25
C LEU A 126 1.47 18.30 -2.60
N LYS A 127 1.63 17.12 -1.97
CA LYS A 127 0.56 16.42 -1.26
C LYS A 127 0.05 17.25 -0.08
N GLU A 128 0.93 17.84 0.72
CA GLU A 128 0.58 18.69 1.85
C GLU A 128 -0.18 19.95 1.42
N ALA A 129 0.27 20.64 0.37
CA ALA A 129 -0.42 21.82 -0.15
C ALA A 129 -1.83 21.51 -0.67
N THR A 130 -2.00 20.44 -1.46
CA THR A 130 -3.34 20.01 -1.91
C THR A 130 -4.21 19.54 -0.74
N ILE A 131 -3.69 18.72 0.17
CA ILE A 131 -4.47 18.21 1.32
C ILE A 131 -4.84 19.34 2.28
N ALA A 132 -4.00 20.37 2.46
CA ALA A 132 -4.32 21.56 3.23
C ALA A 132 -5.52 22.31 2.64
N LYS A 133 -5.57 22.48 1.31
CA LYS A 133 -6.76 23.05 0.63
C LYS A 133 -8.00 22.16 0.76
N GLU A 134 -7.84 20.84 0.82
CA GLU A 134 -8.95 19.90 1.05
C GLU A 134 -9.45 19.90 2.52
N HIS A 135 -8.67 20.43 3.48
CA HIS A 135 -9.03 20.50 4.91
C HIS A 135 -9.44 21.91 5.40
N ALA A 136 -9.00 22.96 4.72
CA ALA A 136 -9.38 24.34 5.03
C ALA A 136 -10.91 24.55 4.96
N HIS A 137 -11.41 25.46 5.80
CA HIS A 137 -12.81 25.89 5.79
C HIS A 137 -13.03 27.16 4.94
N GLY A 138 -11.96 27.86 4.57
CA GLY A 138 -11.96 29.03 3.68
C GLY A 138 -11.08 28.88 2.43
N GLU A 139 -10.87 30.00 1.74
CA GLU A 139 -9.87 30.09 0.67
C GLU A 139 -8.46 30.11 1.28
N LEU A 140 -7.61 29.17 0.84
CA LEU A 140 -6.25 28.99 1.32
C LEU A 140 -5.25 29.29 0.20
N ASP A 141 -4.40 30.29 0.41
CA ASP A 141 -3.24 30.55 -0.44
C ASP A 141 -2.07 29.64 -0.04
N THR A 142 -1.49 28.96 -1.02
CA THR A 142 -0.45 27.95 -0.82
C THR A 142 0.68 28.18 -1.82
N THR A 143 1.87 28.50 -1.34
CA THR A 143 3.04 28.74 -2.19
C THR A 143 4.13 27.72 -1.93
N ILE A 144 4.62 27.05 -2.98
CA ILE A 144 5.79 26.18 -2.93
C ILE A 144 6.99 26.93 -3.52
N PHE A 145 8.00 27.19 -2.69
CA PHE A 145 9.26 27.82 -3.04
C PHE A 145 10.33 26.76 -3.36
N PHE A 146 10.84 26.75 -4.58
CA PHE A 146 11.66 25.64 -5.09
C PHE A 146 12.84 26.07 -5.98
N MET A 147 13.85 25.21 -6.10
CA MET A 147 14.90 25.32 -7.12
C MET A 147 14.48 24.61 -8.41
N ASP A 148 14.22 23.31 -8.32
CA ASP A 148 13.68 22.47 -9.41
C ASP A 148 12.69 21.46 -8.79
N MET A 149 11.52 21.28 -9.38
CA MET A 149 10.57 20.23 -8.96
C MET A 149 11.05 18.88 -9.47
N ARG A 150 11.00 17.84 -8.64
CA ARG A 150 11.43 16.49 -8.98
C ARG A 150 10.25 15.51 -8.90
N THR A 151 9.52 15.44 -10.00
CA THR A 151 8.21 14.75 -10.17
C THR A 151 8.32 13.48 -11.03
N TYR A 152 9.49 12.82 -11.01
CA TYR A 152 9.88 11.74 -11.93
C TYR A 152 9.18 10.38 -11.73
N GLY A 153 8.39 10.22 -10.67
CA GLY A 153 7.67 8.97 -10.39
C GLY A 153 6.45 8.75 -11.30
N LYS A 154 5.97 7.50 -11.35
CA LYS A 154 4.78 7.15 -12.15
C LYS A 154 3.57 7.98 -11.70
N ASP A 155 3.00 8.73 -12.64
CA ASP A 155 1.87 9.65 -12.46
C ASP A 155 2.15 10.86 -11.51
N PHE A 156 3.39 11.07 -11.04
CA PHE A 156 3.75 12.17 -10.14
C PHE A 156 3.66 13.55 -10.82
N GLU A 157 4.10 13.67 -12.07
CA GLU A 157 3.97 14.91 -12.86
C GLU A 157 2.49 15.30 -13.06
N LYS A 158 1.59 14.31 -13.24
CA LYS A 158 0.15 14.56 -13.32
C LYS A 158 -0.42 15.09 -11.99
N TYR A 159 0.19 14.73 -10.85
CA TYR A 159 -0.18 15.25 -9.55
C TYR A 159 0.28 16.71 -9.36
N TYR A 160 1.49 17.07 -9.80
CA TYR A 160 1.95 18.47 -9.83
C TYR A 160 1.07 19.35 -10.73
N LEU A 161 0.75 18.88 -11.95
CA LEU A 161 -0.16 19.59 -12.84
C LEU A 161 -1.58 19.72 -12.24
N ARG A 162 -2.09 18.70 -11.53
CA ARG A 162 -3.34 18.79 -10.75
C ARG A 162 -3.26 19.89 -9.70
N ALA A 163 -2.24 19.87 -8.83
CA ALA A 163 -2.06 20.87 -7.77
C ALA A 163 -1.98 22.30 -8.32
N LYS A 164 -1.30 22.49 -9.46
CA LYS A 164 -1.24 23.77 -10.18
C LYS A 164 -2.60 24.23 -10.72
N HIS A 165 -3.44 23.31 -11.22
CA HIS A 165 -4.82 23.62 -11.60
C HIS A 165 -5.74 23.88 -10.39
N GLU A 166 -5.44 23.33 -9.22
CA GLU A 166 -6.10 23.60 -7.93
C GLU A 166 -5.56 24.88 -7.24
N GLY A 167 -4.78 25.67 -7.97
CA GLY A 167 -4.30 26.99 -7.55
C GLY A 167 -3.20 26.94 -6.49
N VAL A 168 -2.39 25.87 -6.43
CA VAL A 168 -1.12 25.92 -5.69
C VAL A 168 -0.15 26.80 -6.49
N ARG A 169 0.42 27.82 -5.83
CA ARG A 169 1.42 28.72 -6.42
C ARG A 169 2.80 28.05 -6.38
N PHE A 170 3.56 28.23 -7.45
CA PHE A 170 4.91 27.69 -7.58
C PHE A 170 5.86 28.84 -7.89
N VAL A 171 6.80 29.11 -6.97
CA VAL A 171 7.77 30.21 -7.10
C VAL A 171 9.17 29.61 -7.14
N ARG A 172 9.87 29.81 -8.26
CA ARG A 172 11.21 29.27 -8.46
C ARG A 172 12.27 30.15 -7.79
N SER A 173 12.32 30.09 -6.47
CA SER A 173 13.30 30.80 -5.64
C SER A 173 13.70 29.93 -4.45
N ARG A 174 15.00 29.93 -4.09
CA ARG A 174 15.49 29.35 -2.83
C ARG A 174 15.49 30.47 -1.79
N ILE A 175 14.59 30.39 -0.82
CA ILE A 175 14.50 31.36 0.27
C ILE A 175 15.80 31.36 1.08
N HIS A 176 16.30 32.55 1.40
CA HIS A 176 17.47 32.73 2.26
C HIS A 176 17.07 32.94 3.72
N THR A 177 16.16 33.87 3.99
CA THR A 177 15.76 34.26 5.35
C THR A 177 14.24 34.16 5.51
N ILE A 178 13.77 33.83 6.71
CA ILE A 178 12.39 34.08 7.15
C ILE A 178 12.45 35.14 8.24
N THR A 179 11.64 36.18 8.15
CA THR A 179 11.60 37.29 9.12
C THR A 179 10.27 37.28 9.88
N PRO A 180 10.25 37.00 11.20
CA PRO A 180 9.02 37.12 11.99
C PRO A 180 8.49 38.57 12.03
N VAL A 181 7.19 38.75 11.78
CA VAL A 181 6.53 40.06 11.72
C VAL A 181 5.19 40.04 12.45
N GLY A 182 4.97 41.02 13.34
CA GLY A 182 3.76 41.11 14.14
C GLY A 182 3.53 39.91 15.07
N ASP A 183 2.27 39.64 15.40
CA ASP A 183 1.88 38.54 16.30
C ASP A 183 1.79 37.20 15.54
N GLY A 184 2.96 36.63 15.22
CA GLY A 184 3.11 35.27 14.72
C GLY A 184 3.01 35.09 13.19
N ASP A 185 2.99 36.17 12.41
CA ASP A 185 3.10 36.13 10.95
C ASP A 185 4.56 36.21 10.49
N LEU A 186 4.83 35.85 9.24
CA LEU A 186 6.16 35.52 8.72
C LEU A 186 6.39 36.15 7.35
N GLU A 187 7.32 37.10 7.25
CA GLU A 187 7.73 37.74 6.01
C GLU A 187 8.82 36.93 5.29
N ILE A 188 8.67 36.78 3.98
CA ILE A 188 9.60 36.08 3.10
C ILE A 188 9.94 36.97 1.91
N ASP A 189 11.20 37.41 1.84
CA ASP A 189 11.80 38.03 0.65
C ASP A 189 12.23 36.97 -0.37
N TYR A 190 11.90 37.18 -1.64
CA TYR A 190 12.36 36.33 -2.74
C TYR A 190 12.52 37.08 -4.05
N VAL A 191 13.21 36.46 -5.00
CA VAL A 191 13.37 36.96 -6.38
C VAL A 191 12.67 36.00 -7.35
N ASP A 192 11.90 36.54 -8.30
CA ASP A 192 11.21 35.75 -9.33
C ASP A 192 12.10 35.47 -10.57
N GLU A 193 11.59 34.64 -11.50
CA GLU A 193 12.31 34.31 -12.75
C GLU A 193 12.44 35.51 -13.72
N GLN A 194 11.93 36.70 -13.38
CA GLN A 194 12.14 37.96 -14.09
C GLN A 194 13.15 38.87 -13.37
N GLY A 195 13.76 38.41 -12.27
CA GLY A 195 14.72 39.19 -11.49
C GLY A 195 14.07 40.26 -10.60
N ARG A 196 12.75 40.23 -10.39
CA ARG A 196 12.05 41.18 -9.52
C ARG A 196 12.04 40.65 -8.09
N MET A 197 12.33 41.54 -7.14
CA MET A 197 12.26 41.27 -5.72
C MET A 197 10.82 41.46 -5.21
N HIS A 198 10.35 40.54 -4.38
CA HIS A 198 9.04 40.57 -3.73
C HIS A 198 9.21 40.24 -2.25
N SER A 199 8.52 40.98 -1.38
CA SER A 199 8.20 40.51 -0.02
C SER A 199 6.76 39.97 -0.05
N GLU A 200 6.55 38.83 0.60
CA GLU A 200 5.22 38.35 0.92
C GLU A 200 5.14 37.84 2.37
N VAL A 201 4.11 38.26 3.10
CA VAL A 201 3.80 37.75 4.45
C VAL A 201 2.94 36.48 4.38
N TYR A 202 3.22 35.52 5.26
CA TYR A 202 2.58 34.21 5.41
C TYR A 202 2.16 33.98 6.87
N ASN A 203 1.12 33.18 7.11
CA ASN A 203 0.65 32.86 8.46
C ASN A 203 1.32 31.61 9.06
N LEU A 204 1.90 30.76 8.21
CA LEU A 204 2.56 29.49 8.56
C LEU A 204 3.62 29.17 7.49
N VAL A 205 4.77 28.65 7.89
CA VAL A 205 5.84 28.21 6.98
C VAL A 205 6.21 26.75 7.28
N VAL A 206 6.22 25.92 6.24
CA VAL A 206 6.53 24.49 6.28
C VAL A 206 7.88 24.23 5.60
N LEU A 207 8.88 23.92 6.41
CA LEU A 207 10.22 23.52 5.97
C LEU A 207 10.16 22.08 5.45
N SER A 208 10.36 21.90 4.14
CA SER A 208 10.42 20.57 3.52
C SER A 208 11.79 19.94 3.78
N VAL A 209 11.93 19.38 4.98
CA VAL A 209 13.15 18.77 5.52
C VAL A 209 13.54 17.49 4.79
N GLY A 210 14.84 17.35 4.51
CA GLY A 210 15.43 16.16 3.93
C GLY A 210 15.32 14.93 4.84
N LEU A 211 15.60 13.76 4.27
CA LEU A 211 15.91 12.56 5.04
C LEU A 211 17.37 12.63 5.48
N ASP A 212 17.68 12.26 6.71
CA ASP A 212 19.07 12.22 7.21
C ASP A 212 19.36 10.94 8.03
N VAL A 213 20.63 10.53 8.04
CA VAL A 213 21.05 9.32 8.75
C VAL A 213 21.40 9.66 10.21
N GLY A 214 20.54 9.21 11.12
CA GLY A 214 20.73 9.38 12.56
C GLY A 214 21.94 8.60 13.10
N LYS A 215 22.49 9.08 14.23
CA LYS A 215 23.68 8.50 14.88
C LYS A 215 23.51 6.99 15.15
N ASP A 216 22.34 6.56 15.59
CA ASP A 216 22.09 5.16 15.97
C ASP A 216 22.18 4.20 14.77
N SER A 217 21.78 4.64 13.57
CA SER A 217 21.96 3.86 12.33
C SER A 217 23.44 3.76 11.94
N VAL A 218 24.22 4.83 12.14
CA VAL A 218 25.68 4.83 11.91
C VAL A 218 26.40 3.93 12.91
N ASP A 219 26.04 3.99 14.19
CA ASP A 219 26.64 3.16 15.24
C ASP A 219 26.17 1.70 15.16
N LEU A 220 24.98 1.43 14.62
CA LEU A 220 24.53 0.08 14.23
C LEU A 220 25.39 -0.48 13.08
N ALA A 221 25.59 0.28 11.99
CA ALA A 221 26.41 -0.17 10.87
C ALA A 221 27.85 -0.53 11.29
N LYS A 222 28.45 0.28 12.18
CA LYS A 222 29.76 -0.04 12.82
C LYS A 222 29.73 -1.37 13.59
N ARG A 223 28.68 -1.60 14.40
CA ARG A 223 28.53 -2.84 15.19
C ARG A 223 28.35 -4.09 14.31
N LEU A 224 27.71 -3.95 13.17
CA LEU A 224 27.52 -5.04 12.20
C LEU A 224 28.73 -5.22 11.25
N GLY A 225 29.63 -4.23 11.18
CA GLY A 225 30.77 -4.24 10.26
C GLY A 225 30.34 -4.02 8.81
N ILE A 226 29.50 -3.01 8.58
CA ILE A 226 28.95 -2.64 7.27
C ILE A 226 29.46 -1.24 6.88
N GLU A 227 29.83 -1.10 5.62
CA GLU A 227 30.32 0.16 5.06
C GLU A 227 29.19 1.16 4.79
N LEU A 228 29.51 2.44 4.96
CA LEU A 228 28.67 3.57 4.59
C LEU A 228 29.39 4.41 3.54
N ASN A 229 28.62 5.06 2.66
CA ASN A 229 29.15 6.07 1.74
C ASN A 229 29.34 7.43 2.43
N ASP A 230 29.91 8.40 1.73
CA ASP A 230 30.21 9.75 2.26
C ASP A 230 28.97 10.46 2.82
N ASN A 231 27.79 10.19 2.25
CA ASN A 231 26.49 10.72 2.69
C ASN A 231 25.88 9.93 3.86
N ARG A 232 26.63 8.99 4.45
CA ARG A 232 26.29 8.13 5.61
C ARG A 232 25.22 7.06 5.36
N PHE A 233 24.74 6.88 4.13
CA PHE A 233 23.87 5.76 3.74
C PHE A 233 24.70 4.48 3.52
N VAL A 234 24.07 3.30 3.54
CA VAL A 234 24.79 2.03 3.33
C VAL A 234 25.45 1.98 1.95
N ASN A 235 26.71 1.53 1.91
CA ASN A 235 27.44 1.33 0.66
C ASN A 235 26.94 0.08 -0.07
N THR A 236 26.40 0.25 -1.29
CA THR A 236 25.80 -0.83 -2.11
C THR A 236 26.13 -0.65 -3.58
N ASP A 237 26.26 -1.73 -4.34
CA ASP A 237 26.47 -1.66 -5.79
C ASP A 237 25.15 -1.37 -6.55
N CYS A 238 25.16 -0.52 -7.58
CA CYS A 238 24.00 -0.28 -8.43
C CYS A 238 23.50 -1.52 -9.20
N PHE A 239 24.33 -2.56 -9.37
CA PHE A 239 23.90 -3.87 -9.89
C PHE A 239 23.36 -4.83 -8.82
N THR A 240 23.66 -4.60 -7.53
CA THR A 240 23.15 -5.40 -6.39
C THR A 240 22.70 -4.49 -5.23
N PRO A 241 21.69 -3.60 -5.45
CA PRO A 241 21.42 -2.44 -4.58
C PRO A 241 20.90 -2.79 -3.17
N VAL A 242 20.55 -4.05 -2.91
CA VAL A 242 20.13 -4.53 -1.57
C VAL A 242 21.23 -5.29 -0.82
N SER A 243 22.38 -5.55 -1.45
CA SER A 243 23.51 -6.25 -0.85
C SER A 243 24.47 -5.26 -0.20
N THR A 244 24.86 -5.52 1.04
CA THR A 244 25.87 -4.71 1.76
C THR A 244 27.29 -5.22 1.51
N SER A 245 28.31 -4.50 1.99
CA SER A 245 29.71 -4.96 1.97
C SER A 245 29.96 -6.25 2.78
N ARG A 246 28.99 -6.71 3.58
CA ARG A 246 29.09 -7.92 4.41
C ARG A 246 28.18 -9.05 3.89
N PRO A 247 28.71 -10.22 3.50
CA PRO A 247 27.91 -11.38 3.13
C PRO A 247 26.91 -11.79 4.21
N GLY A 248 25.69 -12.16 3.80
CA GLY A 248 24.57 -12.47 4.69
C GLY A 248 23.84 -11.25 5.26
N PHE A 249 24.31 -10.02 4.98
CA PHE A 249 23.65 -8.78 5.41
C PHE A 249 23.13 -8.00 4.20
N PHE A 250 21.83 -7.69 4.26
CA PHE A 250 21.08 -6.99 3.22
C PHE A 250 20.49 -5.69 3.78
N VAL A 251 20.15 -4.74 2.91
CA VAL A 251 19.54 -3.45 3.27
C VAL A 251 18.37 -3.12 2.35
N CYS A 252 17.35 -2.44 2.87
CA CYS A 252 16.23 -1.93 2.07
C CYS A 252 15.61 -0.66 2.66
N GLY A 253 14.98 0.15 1.82
CA GLY A 253 14.31 1.38 2.21
C GLY A 253 15.29 2.55 2.37
N THR A 254 14.93 3.56 3.17
CA THR A 254 15.64 4.84 3.13
C THR A 254 17.07 4.81 3.69
N PHE A 255 17.47 3.78 4.45
CA PHE A 255 18.85 3.65 4.95
C PHE A 255 19.86 3.23 3.86
N GLN A 256 19.40 2.57 2.79
CA GLN A 256 20.21 2.35 1.59
C GLN A 256 20.40 3.66 0.81
N GLY A 257 19.39 4.53 0.81
CA GLY A 257 19.40 5.82 0.11
C GLY A 257 18.01 6.46 0.09
N PRO A 258 17.91 7.81 -0.07
CA PRO A 258 16.63 8.52 -0.04
C PRO A 258 15.67 8.09 -1.16
N LYS A 259 14.46 7.66 -0.80
CA LYS A 259 13.43 7.17 -1.75
C LYS A 259 12.02 7.17 -1.15
N ASP A 260 11.03 6.89 -1.99
CA ASP A 260 9.62 6.83 -1.62
C ASP A 260 9.18 5.44 -1.10
N ILE A 261 7.90 5.36 -0.69
CA ILE A 261 7.30 4.14 -0.15
C ILE A 261 7.23 3.02 -1.22
N PRO A 262 6.74 3.24 -2.46
CA PRO A 262 6.84 2.27 -3.55
C PRO A 262 8.23 1.66 -3.74
N SER A 263 9.28 2.50 -3.85
CA SER A 263 10.65 2.02 -4.05
C SER A 263 11.15 1.21 -2.84
N SER A 264 10.82 1.66 -1.63
CA SER A 264 11.16 0.93 -0.40
C SER A 264 10.50 -0.46 -0.33
N ILE A 265 9.27 -0.61 -0.82
CA ILE A 265 8.57 -1.91 -0.89
C ILE A 265 9.22 -2.83 -1.94
N VAL A 266 9.65 -2.29 -3.08
CA VAL A 266 10.39 -3.05 -4.11
C VAL A 266 11.72 -3.54 -3.56
N GLU A 267 12.49 -2.70 -2.86
CA GLU A 267 13.73 -3.12 -2.22
C GLU A 267 13.52 -4.14 -1.10
N ALA A 268 12.50 -3.97 -0.26
CA ALA A 268 12.17 -4.97 0.77
C ALA A 268 11.86 -6.34 0.14
N SER A 269 11.18 -6.35 -1.01
CA SER A 269 10.90 -7.58 -1.78
C SER A 269 12.19 -8.18 -2.37
N ALA A 270 13.10 -7.35 -2.89
CA ALA A 270 14.38 -7.80 -3.45
C ALA A 270 15.34 -8.32 -2.37
N ALA A 271 15.43 -7.65 -1.21
CA ALA A 271 16.21 -8.11 -0.06
C ALA A 271 15.67 -9.43 0.50
N ALA A 272 14.34 -9.60 0.56
CA ALA A 272 13.70 -10.86 0.91
C ALA A 272 14.02 -11.98 -0.10
N CYS A 273 14.12 -11.66 -1.40
CA CYS A 273 14.53 -12.62 -2.45
C CYS A 273 15.99 -13.07 -2.24
N ALA A 274 16.94 -12.13 -2.18
CA ALA A 274 18.36 -12.44 -2.00
C ALA A 274 18.67 -13.18 -0.68
N CYS A 275 17.93 -12.87 0.39
CA CYS A 275 17.93 -13.63 1.63
C CYS A 275 17.39 -15.06 1.44
N SER A 276 16.27 -15.23 0.72
CA SER A 276 15.64 -16.54 0.46
C SER A 276 16.43 -17.43 -0.51
N GLU A 277 17.23 -16.83 -1.39
CA GLU A 277 18.25 -17.50 -2.21
C GLU A 277 19.38 -18.05 -1.31
N SER A 278 19.93 -17.18 -0.45
CA SER A 278 21.03 -17.52 0.48
C SER A 278 20.64 -18.59 1.51
N LEU A 279 19.36 -18.70 1.86
CA LEU A 279 18.84 -19.63 2.87
C LEU A 279 18.11 -20.86 2.28
N ASN A 280 18.20 -21.09 0.96
CA ASN A 280 17.40 -22.11 0.28
C ASN A 280 17.59 -23.54 0.85
N GLU A 281 18.83 -23.94 1.16
CA GLU A 281 19.13 -25.26 1.75
C GLU A 281 18.52 -25.47 3.15
N SER A 282 18.30 -24.37 3.89
CA SER A 282 17.70 -24.38 5.23
C SER A 282 16.19 -24.11 5.22
N ARG A 283 15.54 -24.07 4.04
CA ARG A 283 14.11 -23.73 3.94
C ARG A 283 13.25 -24.74 4.73
N TRP A 284 12.34 -24.20 5.54
CA TRP A 284 11.45 -24.92 6.47
C TRP A 284 12.10 -25.58 7.70
N SER A 285 13.43 -25.57 7.87
CA SER A 285 14.11 -26.29 8.96
C SER A 285 13.68 -25.89 10.38
N VAL A 286 13.26 -24.62 10.56
CA VAL A 286 12.83 -24.03 11.84
C VAL A 286 11.40 -23.46 11.78
N ALA A 287 10.59 -23.91 10.82
CA ALA A 287 9.25 -23.35 10.60
C ALA A 287 8.21 -23.89 11.60
N THR A 288 7.57 -23.00 12.36
CA THR A 288 6.47 -23.33 13.27
C THR A 288 5.12 -23.04 12.60
N ILE A 289 4.20 -24.00 12.63
CA ILE A 289 2.82 -23.83 12.12
C ILE A 289 1.96 -23.19 13.22
N LYS A 290 1.30 -22.05 12.95
CA LYS A 290 0.28 -21.45 13.85
C LYS A 290 -0.86 -22.45 14.01
N GLU A 291 -1.07 -23.00 15.20
CA GLU A 291 -2.27 -23.77 15.51
C GLU A 291 -3.52 -22.89 15.33
N LYS A 292 -4.49 -23.37 14.57
CA LYS A 292 -5.78 -22.69 14.39
C LYS A 292 -6.75 -23.15 15.48
N LYS A 293 -7.58 -22.23 16.02
CA LYS A 293 -8.78 -22.64 16.77
C LYS A 293 -9.64 -23.55 15.86
N PRO A 294 -10.23 -24.63 16.39
CA PRO A 294 -11.16 -25.46 15.61
C PRO A 294 -12.40 -24.65 15.23
N GLU A 295 -12.82 -24.72 13.96
CA GLU A 295 -14.03 -24.03 13.51
C GLU A 295 -15.29 -24.61 14.17
N LYS A 296 -16.11 -23.75 14.77
CA LYS A 296 -17.41 -24.11 15.32
C LYS A 296 -18.41 -24.37 14.19
N ASP A 297 -19.05 -25.55 14.20
CA ASP A 297 -20.21 -25.78 13.35
C ASP A 297 -21.43 -25.01 13.86
N ILE A 298 -22.08 -24.31 12.93
CA ILE A 298 -23.13 -23.31 13.17
C ILE A 298 -24.28 -23.44 12.15
N ARG A 299 -24.28 -24.50 11.34
CA ARG A 299 -25.27 -24.70 10.24
C ARG A 299 -26.71 -24.87 10.74
N ASP A 300 -26.88 -25.48 11.91
CA ASP A 300 -28.18 -25.66 12.57
C ASP A 300 -28.54 -24.50 13.52
N GLU A 301 -27.69 -23.46 13.64
CA GLU A 301 -27.96 -22.29 14.49
C GLU A 301 -28.71 -21.18 13.72
N PRO A 302 -29.69 -20.49 14.35
CA PRO A 302 -30.27 -19.30 13.77
C PRO A 302 -29.20 -18.20 13.60
N PRO A 303 -29.30 -17.33 12.58
CA PRO A 303 -28.33 -16.25 12.39
C PRO A 303 -28.29 -15.30 13.59
N ARG A 304 -27.08 -15.03 14.08
CA ARG A 304 -26.76 -14.11 15.17
C ARG A 304 -25.68 -13.16 14.67
N VAL A 305 -26.11 -12.00 14.18
CA VAL A 305 -25.26 -11.04 13.47
C VAL A 305 -24.67 -10.03 14.45
N GLY A 306 -23.34 -9.88 14.43
CA GLY A 306 -22.62 -8.77 15.06
C GLY A 306 -22.32 -7.68 14.05
N VAL A 307 -22.65 -6.42 14.34
CA VAL A 307 -22.37 -5.29 13.43
C VAL A 307 -21.37 -4.33 14.07
N PHE A 308 -20.25 -4.10 13.40
CA PHE A 308 -19.17 -3.22 13.88
C PHE A 308 -19.01 -2.03 12.94
N VAL A 309 -19.41 -0.84 13.39
CA VAL A 309 -19.42 0.39 12.57
C VAL A 309 -18.18 1.23 12.84
N CYS A 310 -17.45 1.60 11.78
CA CYS A 310 -16.16 2.32 11.89
C CYS A 310 -16.33 3.83 11.67
N ARG A 311 -15.65 4.65 12.48
CA ARG A 311 -15.49 6.10 12.23
C ARG A 311 -14.37 6.42 11.23
N CYS A 312 -13.31 5.62 11.21
CA CYS A 312 -12.10 5.80 10.40
C CYS A 312 -11.47 7.20 10.61
N GLY A 313 -11.44 7.67 11.86
CA GLY A 313 -11.12 9.06 12.19
C GLY A 313 -12.21 10.00 11.67
N THR A 314 -11.83 10.99 10.86
CA THR A 314 -12.74 11.90 10.13
C THR A 314 -13.29 11.30 8.83
N ASN A 315 -12.67 10.25 8.27
CA ASN A 315 -12.98 9.77 6.92
C ASN A 315 -14.41 9.27 6.71
N ILE A 316 -15.02 8.67 7.73
CA ILE A 316 -16.44 8.29 7.70
C ILE A 316 -17.24 9.25 8.58
N ALA A 317 -16.83 9.43 9.84
CA ALA A 317 -17.58 10.24 10.82
C ALA A 317 -17.62 11.77 10.53
N GLY A 318 -16.80 12.28 9.60
CA GLY A 318 -16.89 13.66 9.12
C GLY A 318 -18.06 13.90 8.15
N VAL A 319 -18.66 12.84 7.60
CA VAL A 319 -19.72 12.91 6.56
C VAL A 319 -20.94 12.07 6.94
N VAL A 320 -20.75 10.89 7.50
CA VAL A 320 -21.80 9.95 7.91
C VAL A 320 -22.00 10.04 9.43
N ASP A 321 -23.24 10.17 9.89
CA ASP A 321 -23.60 10.04 11.31
C ASP A 321 -23.49 8.56 11.74
N VAL A 322 -22.29 8.18 12.17
CA VAL A 322 -21.94 6.82 12.61
C VAL A 322 -22.79 6.36 13.82
N PRO A 323 -23.04 7.19 14.86
CA PRO A 323 -24.02 6.86 15.91
C PRO A 323 -25.42 6.53 15.37
N ALA A 324 -25.94 7.29 14.41
CA ALA A 324 -27.24 7.00 13.82
C ALA A 324 -27.24 5.72 12.96
N VAL A 325 -26.12 5.36 12.32
CA VAL A 325 -25.95 4.08 11.61
C VAL A 325 -25.89 2.92 12.61
N ARG A 326 -25.15 3.07 13.72
CA ARG A 326 -25.07 2.10 14.83
C ARG A 326 -26.46 1.81 15.41
N ASP A 327 -27.22 2.84 15.77
CA ASP A 327 -28.53 2.64 16.40
C ASP A 327 -29.58 2.17 15.39
N TYR A 328 -29.44 2.50 14.10
CA TYR A 328 -30.23 1.86 13.05
C TYR A 328 -29.94 0.36 12.93
N ALA A 329 -28.66 -0.04 12.94
CA ALA A 329 -28.26 -1.44 12.83
C ALA A 329 -28.84 -2.32 13.95
N ARG A 330 -29.02 -1.76 15.16
CA ARG A 330 -29.67 -2.43 16.30
C ARG A 330 -31.15 -2.77 16.07
N SER A 331 -31.81 -2.14 15.10
CA SER A 331 -33.21 -2.43 14.76
C SER A 331 -33.38 -3.47 13.64
N LEU A 332 -32.29 -3.96 13.06
CA LEU A 332 -32.31 -4.94 11.98
C LEU A 332 -32.54 -6.37 12.50
N PRO A 333 -33.24 -7.24 11.74
CA PRO A 333 -33.46 -8.63 12.13
C PRO A 333 -32.13 -9.39 12.27
N ASN A 334 -32.11 -10.36 13.18
CA ASN A 334 -30.97 -11.23 13.50
C ASN A 334 -29.74 -10.52 14.11
N VAL A 335 -29.74 -9.19 14.25
CA VAL A 335 -28.64 -8.47 14.90
C VAL A 335 -28.73 -8.65 16.41
N VAL A 336 -27.66 -9.20 17.01
CA VAL A 336 -27.56 -9.49 18.45
C VAL A 336 -26.59 -8.57 19.18
N TYR A 337 -25.68 -7.93 18.45
CA TYR A 337 -24.67 -7.03 18.98
C TYR A 337 -24.35 -5.92 17.98
N VAL A 338 -24.20 -4.67 18.46
CA VAL A 338 -23.71 -3.57 17.64
C VAL A 338 -22.78 -2.67 18.44
N GLU A 339 -21.55 -2.52 17.93
CA GLU A 339 -20.52 -1.62 18.43
C GLU A 339 -20.13 -0.56 17.39
N GLU A 340 -19.65 0.57 17.89
CA GLU A 340 -19.09 1.67 17.12
C GLU A 340 -17.63 1.88 17.55
N ASN A 341 -16.70 1.76 16.60
CA ASN A 341 -15.26 1.79 16.84
C ASN A 341 -14.57 2.93 16.06
N LEU A 342 -13.51 3.51 16.64
CA LEU A 342 -12.77 4.59 15.98
C LEU A 342 -12.02 4.07 14.73
N TYR A 343 -11.36 2.92 14.87
CA TYR A 343 -10.65 2.21 13.81
C TYR A 343 -10.86 0.70 13.96
N THR A 344 -11.88 0.14 13.31
CA THR A 344 -12.24 -1.29 13.46
C THR A 344 -11.12 -2.25 13.01
N CYS A 345 -10.22 -1.81 12.13
CA CYS A 345 -9.03 -2.58 11.72
C CYS A 345 -7.84 -2.49 12.69
N SER A 346 -7.95 -1.79 13.82
CA SER A 346 -6.86 -1.74 14.81
C SER A 346 -6.78 -3.04 15.62
N GLN A 347 -5.56 -3.45 15.99
CA GLN A 347 -5.33 -4.74 16.67
C GLN A 347 -6.19 -4.92 17.93
N ASP A 348 -6.35 -3.85 18.73
CA ASP A 348 -7.18 -3.86 19.93
C ASP A 348 -8.65 -4.14 19.61
N THR A 349 -9.16 -3.57 18.51
CA THR A 349 -10.52 -3.82 18.06
C THR A 349 -10.69 -5.23 17.48
N GLN A 350 -9.67 -5.83 16.88
CA GLN A 350 -9.75 -7.23 16.42
C GLN A 350 -9.77 -8.22 17.59
N VAL A 351 -8.91 -8.02 18.60
CA VAL A 351 -8.94 -8.82 19.84
C VAL A 351 -10.30 -8.70 20.52
N LYS A 352 -10.79 -7.45 20.71
CA LYS A 352 -12.12 -7.21 21.27
C LYS A 352 -13.24 -7.79 20.40
N MET A 353 -13.14 -7.75 19.08
CA MET A 353 -14.13 -8.35 18.17
C MET A 353 -14.22 -9.87 18.40
N ALA A 354 -13.10 -10.55 18.58
CA ALA A 354 -13.08 -11.98 18.93
C ALA A 354 -13.71 -12.24 20.31
N GLU A 355 -13.40 -11.42 21.32
CA GLU A 355 -14.02 -11.50 22.65
C GLU A 355 -15.54 -11.32 22.59
N MET A 356 -16.04 -10.29 21.87
CA MET A 356 -17.47 -10.03 21.71
C MET A 356 -18.18 -11.10 20.86
N ILE A 357 -17.46 -11.76 19.93
CA ILE A 357 -17.98 -12.91 19.19
C ILE A 357 -18.26 -14.08 20.13
N GLU A 358 -17.31 -14.39 21.04
CA GLU A 358 -17.46 -15.45 22.02
C GLU A 358 -18.51 -15.09 23.10
N GLU A 359 -18.45 -13.88 23.70
CA GLU A 359 -19.38 -13.44 24.77
C GLU A 359 -20.84 -13.40 24.31
N HIS A 360 -21.11 -12.77 23.16
CA HIS A 360 -22.48 -12.63 22.66
C HIS A 360 -22.93 -13.80 21.77
N GLY A 361 -22.10 -14.83 21.61
CA GLY A 361 -22.40 -15.99 20.76
C GLY A 361 -22.77 -15.58 19.34
N ILE A 362 -21.94 -14.72 18.73
CA ILE A 362 -22.12 -14.22 17.36
C ILE A 362 -21.73 -15.33 16.39
N ASN A 363 -22.51 -15.53 15.33
CA ASN A 363 -22.22 -16.54 14.30
C ASN A 363 -22.29 -16.00 12.85
N ARG A 364 -22.43 -14.69 12.67
CA ARG A 364 -22.23 -13.92 11.43
C ARG A 364 -21.67 -12.54 11.78
N VAL A 365 -20.73 -12.01 11.00
CA VAL A 365 -20.11 -10.70 11.29
C VAL A 365 -20.28 -9.73 10.12
N VAL A 366 -20.73 -8.52 10.41
CA VAL A 366 -20.80 -7.40 9.47
C VAL A 366 -19.89 -6.28 9.94
N VAL A 367 -18.89 -5.91 9.14
CA VAL A 367 -18.11 -4.69 9.38
C VAL A 367 -18.54 -3.59 8.42
N ALA A 368 -18.99 -2.46 8.98
CA ALA A 368 -19.36 -1.28 8.22
C ALA A 368 -18.20 -0.28 8.23
N SER A 369 -17.37 -0.30 7.19
CA SER A 369 -16.19 0.57 7.08
C SER A 369 -15.76 0.85 5.62
N CYS A 370 -14.59 0.36 5.21
CA CYS A 370 -13.98 0.62 3.91
C CYS A 370 -14.27 -0.48 2.87
N THR A 371 -13.49 -0.51 1.79
CA THR A 371 -13.57 -1.55 0.75
C THR A 371 -13.07 -2.91 1.25
N PRO A 372 -13.73 -4.03 0.89
CA PRO A 372 -13.22 -5.38 1.17
C PRO A 372 -11.85 -5.64 0.56
N ARG A 373 -11.53 -5.01 -0.59
CA ARG A 373 -10.21 -5.11 -1.25
C ARG A 373 -9.01 -4.70 -0.37
N THR A 374 -9.22 -4.08 0.79
CA THR A 374 -8.13 -3.67 1.71
C THR A 374 -8.09 -4.46 3.02
N HIS A 375 -9.24 -4.77 3.64
CA HIS A 375 -9.27 -5.33 5.00
C HIS A 375 -10.15 -6.58 5.17
N GLU A 376 -10.78 -7.12 4.12
CA GLU A 376 -11.60 -8.34 4.22
C GLU A 376 -10.80 -9.51 4.81
N ALA A 377 -9.57 -9.74 4.33
CA ALA A 377 -8.69 -10.78 4.84
C ALA A 377 -8.34 -10.64 6.34
N LEU A 378 -8.22 -9.39 6.83
CA LEU A 378 -7.91 -9.09 8.24
C LEU A 378 -9.08 -9.44 9.17
N PHE A 379 -10.31 -9.11 8.76
CA PHE A 379 -11.51 -9.49 9.50
C PHE A 379 -11.78 -11.01 9.38
N GLN A 380 -11.50 -11.61 8.23
CA GLN A 380 -11.52 -13.06 8.04
C GLN A 380 -10.56 -13.80 8.98
N GLU A 381 -9.34 -13.28 9.20
CA GLU A 381 -8.43 -13.83 10.22
C GLU A 381 -8.98 -13.64 11.64
N THR A 382 -9.59 -12.49 11.93
CA THR A 382 -10.23 -12.22 13.22
C THR A 382 -11.38 -13.21 13.53
N LEU A 383 -12.14 -13.63 12.50
CA LEU A 383 -13.14 -14.71 12.66
C LEU A 383 -12.47 -16.07 12.94
N MET A 384 -11.38 -16.41 12.24
CA MET A 384 -10.66 -17.67 12.48
C MET A 384 -10.04 -17.73 13.87
N ASP A 385 -9.47 -16.63 14.36
CA ASP A 385 -8.94 -16.51 15.73
C ASP A 385 -10.06 -16.42 16.80
N ALA A 386 -11.34 -16.29 16.38
CA ALA A 386 -12.54 -16.47 17.20
C ALA A 386 -13.22 -17.85 16.99
N GLY A 387 -12.64 -18.75 16.20
CA GLY A 387 -13.21 -20.07 15.92
C GLY A 387 -14.43 -20.08 14.98
N LEU A 388 -14.70 -18.99 14.26
CA LEU A 388 -15.72 -18.95 13.20
C LEU A 388 -15.12 -19.21 11.82
N ASN A 389 -15.88 -19.89 10.95
CA ASN A 389 -15.53 -20.00 9.54
C ASN A 389 -15.47 -18.61 8.88
N LYS A 390 -14.37 -18.33 8.18
CA LYS A 390 -14.09 -16.98 7.65
C LYS A 390 -15.10 -16.45 6.63
N TYR A 391 -15.88 -17.32 5.98
CA TYR A 391 -16.89 -16.91 4.99
C TYR A 391 -18.23 -16.49 5.62
N LEU A 392 -18.32 -16.46 6.95
CA LEU A 392 -19.44 -15.92 7.72
C LEU A 392 -19.35 -14.39 7.93
N PHE A 393 -18.53 -13.73 7.11
CA PHE A 393 -18.22 -12.30 7.14
C PHE A 393 -18.78 -11.56 5.93
N GLU A 394 -19.29 -10.34 6.13
CA GLU A 394 -19.76 -9.42 5.10
C GLU A 394 -19.28 -7.99 5.40
N MET A 395 -19.00 -7.18 4.37
CA MET A 395 -18.46 -5.83 4.55
C MET A 395 -19.31 -4.74 3.89
N ALA A 396 -19.91 -3.86 4.71
CA ALA A 396 -20.61 -2.67 4.23
C ALA A 396 -19.61 -1.52 3.99
N ASN A 397 -19.36 -1.18 2.72
CA ASN A 397 -18.38 -0.17 2.31
C ASN A 397 -18.94 1.27 2.41
N ILE A 398 -19.12 1.75 3.65
CA ILE A 398 -19.62 3.10 3.96
C ILE A 398 -18.55 4.21 3.86
N ARG A 399 -17.34 3.90 3.35
CA ARG A 399 -16.28 4.88 3.07
C ARG A 399 -16.08 5.14 1.58
N ASN A 400 -15.47 4.17 0.88
CA ASN A 400 -15.04 4.33 -0.50
C ASN A 400 -16.22 4.39 -1.49
N GLN A 401 -17.38 3.84 -1.11
CA GLN A 401 -18.62 3.91 -1.88
C GLN A 401 -19.66 4.84 -1.27
N ASP A 402 -19.34 5.60 -0.21
CA ASP A 402 -20.29 6.47 0.48
C ASP A 402 -19.65 7.78 0.99
N SER A 403 -19.03 7.80 2.18
CA SER A 403 -18.55 9.04 2.81
C SER A 403 -17.62 9.87 1.93
N TRP A 404 -16.71 9.23 1.17
CA TRP A 404 -15.76 9.91 0.29
C TRP A 404 -16.38 10.47 -1.01
N CYS A 405 -17.56 10.01 -1.42
CA CYS A 405 -18.24 10.50 -2.64
C CYS A 405 -19.53 11.28 -2.38
N HIS A 406 -19.96 11.39 -1.12
CA HIS A 406 -21.14 12.17 -0.70
C HIS A 406 -20.83 13.19 0.42
N SER A 407 -19.58 13.64 0.53
CA SER A 407 -19.12 14.69 1.45
C SER A 407 -20.03 15.92 1.47
N ASN A 408 -20.48 16.35 0.28
CA ASN A 408 -21.36 17.51 0.08
C ASN A 408 -22.83 17.27 0.51
N ASN A 409 -23.22 16.06 0.93
CA ASN A 409 -24.58 15.76 1.38
C ASN A 409 -24.61 14.71 2.51
N LYS A 410 -24.18 15.15 3.70
CA LYS A 410 -24.12 14.34 4.93
C LYS A 410 -25.44 13.62 5.29
N PRO A 411 -26.64 14.21 5.12
CA PRO A 411 -27.90 13.50 5.36
C PRO A 411 -28.14 12.32 4.40
N LEU A 412 -27.88 12.48 3.10
CA LEU A 412 -28.04 11.39 2.14
C LEU A 412 -26.95 10.32 2.31
N ALA A 413 -25.71 10.71 2.63
CA ALA A 413 -24.65 9.76 2.99
C ALA A 413 -25.06 8.91 4.21
N THR A 414 -25.61 9.54 5.25
CA THR A 414 -26.11 8.84 6.44
C THR A 414 -27.28 7.88 6.13
N ALA A 415 -28.19 8.26 5.23
CA ALA A 415 -29.26 7.37 4.78
C ALA A 415 -28.71 6.18 3.96
N LYS A 416 -27.75 6.43 3.06
CA LYS A 416 -27.10 5.42 2.25
C LYS A 416 -26.29 4.43 3.10
N ALA A 417 -25.57 4.90 4.11
CA ALA A 417 -24.83 4.04 5.04
C ALA A 417 -25.76 3.07 5.78
N LYS A 418 -26.96 3.53 6.20
CA LYS A 418 -28.00 2.67 6.80
C LYS A 418 -28.50 1.61 5.82
N ASP A 419 -28.75 1.99 4.56
CA ASP A 419 -29.17 1.05 3.51
C ASP A 419 -28.09 0.00 3.20
N LEU A 420 -26.82 0.41 3.09
CA LEU A 420 -25.67 -0.48 2.88
C LEU A 420 -25.51 -1.47 4.04
N VAL A 421 -25.67 -1.02 5.29
CA VAL A 421 -25.64 -1.91 6.47
C VAL A 421 -26.83 -2.86 6.47
N ARG A 422 -28.05 -2.42 6.11
CA ARG A 422 -29.21 -3.32 5.96
C ARG A 422 -28.96 -4.40 4.91
N MET A 423 -28.39 -4.03 3.77
CA MET A 423 -28.05 -4.97 2.69
C MET A 423 -27.00 -6.00 3.15
N ALA A 424 -25.95 -5.55 3.84
CA ALA A 424 -24.92 -6.43 4.38
C ALA A 424 -25.46 -7.37 5.46
N VAL A 425 -26.27 -6.89 6.41
CA VAL A 425 -26.92 -7.74 7.43
C VAL A 425 -27.87 -8.76 6.80
N ALA A 426 -28.66 -8.37 5.82
CA ALA A 426 -29.57 -9.27 5.10
C ALA A 426 -28.82 -10.36 4.32
N ARG A 427 -27.66 -10.04 3.74
CA ARG A 427 -26.77 -11.01 3.09
C ARG A 427 -26.07 -11.92 4.10
N ALA A 428 -25.52 -11.35 5.18
CA ALA A 428 -24.81 -12.07 6.23
C ALA A 428 -25.69 -13.13 6.90
N ALA A 429 -26.98 -12.82 7.12
CA ALA A 429 -27.96 -13.77 7.65
C ALA A 429 -28.25 -14.97 6.72
N LEU A 430 -27.76 -14.97 5.47
CA LEU A 430 -27.90 -16.03 4.48
C LEU A 430 -26.54 -16.62 4.04
N LEU A 431 -25.43 -16.28 4.73
CA LEU A 431 -24.12 -16.90 4.48
C LEU A 431 -24.05 -18.28 5.13
N ASP A 432 -23.56 -19.27 4.39
CA ASP A 432 -23.18 -20.58 4.89
C ASP A 432 -21.65 -20.67 5.06
N PRO A 433 -21.14 -21.51 5.98
CA PRO A 433 -19.70 -21.74 6.09
C PRO A 433 -19.18 -22.44 4.82
N LEU A 434 -18.11 -21.90 4.23
CA LEU A 434 -17.48 -22.45 3.03
C LEU A 434 -16.10 -23.01 3.37
N PHE A 435 -15.71 -24.08 2.69
CA PHE A 435 -14.44 -24.75 2.90
C PHE A 435 -13.53 -24.57 1.68
N GLU A 436 -12.30 -24.12 1.91
CA GLU A 436 -11.31 -23.97 0.84
C GLU A 436 -10.91 -25.35 0.31
N LYS A 437 -10.90 -25.48 -1.02
CA LYS A 437 -10.27 -26.64 -1.65
C LYS A 437 -8.77 -26.41 -1.65
N HIS A 438 -8.04 -27.28 -0.98
CA HIS A 438 -6.62 -27.43 -1.25
C HIS A 438 -6.45 -27.88 -2.69
N LEU A 439 -5.64 -27.14 -3.44
CA LEU A 439 -5.27 -27.41 -4.82
C LEU A 439 -3.74 -27.42 -4.85
N ASP A 440 -3.15 -28.46 -5.45
CA ASP A 440 -1.70 -28.54 -5.62
C ASP A 440 -1.22 -27.37 -6.49
N VAL A 441 0.03 -26.95 -6.27
CA VAL A 441 0.64 -25.84 -7.02
C VAL A 441 1.78 -26.41 -7.86
N VAL A 442 1.77 -26.13 -9.16
CA VAL A 442 2.87 -26.45 -10.07
C VAL A 442 4.12 -25.70 -9.62
N GLN A 443 5.17 -26.43 -9.22
CA GLN A 443 6.39 -25.88 -8.61
C GLN A 443 7.39 -25.31 -9.65
N SER A 444 6.88 -24.59 -10.64
CA SER A 444 7.67 -23.91 -11.67
C SER A 444 7.17 -22.49 -11.92
N GLY A 445 8.08 -21.62 -12.37
CA GLY A 445 7.80 -20.24 -12.78
C GLY A 445 7.92 -20.04 -14.29
N LEU A 446 7.13 -19.11 -14.82
CA LEU A 446 7.29 -18.58 -16.16
C LEU A 446 7.75 -17.13 -16.08
N VAL A 447 8.81 -16.76 -16.82
CA VAL A 447 9.25 -15.36 -16.94
C VAL A 447 9.11 -14.93 -18.40
N ILE A 448 8.54 -13.73 -18.61
CA ILE A 448 8.15 -13.24 -19.93
C ILE A 448 8.89 -11.92 -20.19
N GLY A 449 9.91 -11.97 -21.06
CA GLY A 449 10.87 -10.90 -21.31
C GLY A 449 12.24 -11.24 -20.72
N GLY A 450 13.24 -11.36 -21.57
CA GLY A 450 14.64 -11.70 -21.28
C GLY A 450 15.56 -10.49 -21.08
N GLY A 451 15.01 -9.31 -20.81
CA GLY A 451 15.78 -8.16 -20.32
C GLY A 451 16.31 -8.38 -18.89
N VAL A 452 17.18 -7.50 -18.40
CA VAL A 452 17.83 -7.60 -17.07
C VAL A 452 16.83 -7.98 -15.96
N ALA A 453 15.69 -7.27 -15.85
CA ALA A 453 14.69 -7.55 -14.82
C ALA A 453 14.10 -8.98 -14.88
N GLY A 454 13.94 -9.55 -16.08
CA GLY A 454 13.47 -10.92 -16.25
C GLY A 454 14.55 -11.96 -15.99
N MET A 455 15.78 -11.70 -16.43
CA MET A 455 16.93 -12.55 -16.14
C MET A 455 17.21 -12.64 -14.62
N THR A 456 17.21 -11.50 -13.92
CA THR A 456 17.33 -11.47 -12.45
C THR A 456 16.16 -12.20 -11.78
N ALA A 457 14.92 -12.04 -12.26
CA ALA A 457 13.77 -12.76 -11.70
C ALA A 457 13.83 -14.28 -11.94
N ALA A 458 14.33 -14.71 -13.09
CA ALA A 458 14.54 -16.12 -13.41
C ALA A 458 15.61 -16.75 -12.50
N LEU A 459 16.76 -16.08 -12.34
CA LEU A 459 17.80 -16.52 -11.40
C LEU A 459 17.30 -16.53 -9.95
N GLY A 460 16.57 -15.52 -9.50
CA GLY A 460 16.04 -15.45 -8.14
C GLY A 460 15.08 -16.61 -7.81
N LEU A 461 14.28 -17.06 -8.77
CA LEU A 461 13.45 -18.27 -8.63
C LEU A 461 14.29 -19.56 -8.69
N ALA A 462 15.27 -19.62 -9.60
CA ALA A 462 16.03 -20.83 -9.87
C ALA A 462 17.07 -21.16 -8.77
N LYS A 463 17.72 -20.13 -8.21
CA LYS A 463 18.56 -20.20 -6.99
C LYS A 463 17.76 -20.61 -5.76
N GLN A 464 16.48 -20.24 -5.73
CA GLN A 464 15.48 -20.70 -4.76
C GLN A 464 14.93 -22.12 -5.06
N GLY A 465 15.53 -22.86 -6.00
CA GLY A 465 15.27 -24.28 -6.25
C GLY A 465 14.10 -24.59 -7.17
N PHE A 466 13.38 -23.60 -7.69
CA PHE A 466 12.26 -23.81 -8.61
C PHE A 466 12.73 -23.98 -10.05
N GLU A 467 11.98 -24.75 -10.86
CA GLU A 467 12.19 -24.78 -12.31
C GLU A 467 11.62 -23.51 -12.95
N VAL A 468 12.30 -22.96 -13.95
CA VAL A 468 11.89 -21.72 -14.62
C VAL A 468 12.00 -21.86 -16.14
N THR A 469 10.96 -21.45 -16.87
CA THR A 469 11.11 -21.15 -18.30
C THR A 469 11.13 -19.63 -18.50
N LEU A 470 12.16 -19.12 -19.18
CA LEU A 470 12.33 -17.73 -19.59
C LEU A 470 12.02 -17.59 -21.09
N ILE A 471 10.99 -16.84 -21.43
CA ILE A 471 10.59 -16.54 -22.81
C ILE A 471 11.12 -15.15 -23.20
N GLU A 472 11.85 -15.08 -24.32
CA GLU A 472 12.20 -13.83 -25.02
C GLU A 472 11.66 -13.89 -26.45
N LYS A 473 11.06 -12.78 -26.88
CA LYS A 473 10.47 -12.55 -28.20
C LYS A 473 11.54 -12.32 -29.27
N GLU A 474 12.66 -11.72 -28.90
CA GLU A 474 13.82 -11.55 -29.77
C GLU A 474 14.77 -12.76 -29.72
N LYS A 475 15.78 -12.77 -30.59
CA LYS A 475 16.75 -13.88 -30.70
C LYS A 475 17.80 -13.90 -29.58
N GLU A 476 17.98 -12.79 -28.88
CA GLU A 476 19.04 -12.56 -27.91
C GLU A 476 18.46 -12.00 -26.60
N LEU A 477 19.08 -12.35 -25.48
CA LEU A 477 18.72 -11.84 -24.16
C LEU A 477 19.33 -10.44 -23.92
N GLY A 478 18.73 -9.68 -23.01
CA GLY A 478 19.25 -8.39 -22.52
C GLY A 478 18.35 -7.20 -22.81
N GLY A 479 17.56 -7.23 -23.89
CA GLY A 479 16.60 -6.18 -24.22
C GLY A 479 17.27 -4.80 -24.36
N VAL A 480 16.68 -3.76 -23.74
CA VAL A 480 17.19 -2.38 -23.86
C VAL A 480 18.62 -2.19 -23.34
N SER A 481 19.09 -3.03 -22.42
CA SER A 481 20.45 -2.94 -21.87
C SER A 481 21.53 -3.27 -22.90
N LEU A 482 21.21 -3.93 -24.02
CA LEU A 482 22.12 -4.09 -25.16
C LEU A 482 22.49 -2.74 -25.84
N ARG A 483 21.74 -1.67 -25.56
CA ARG A 483 21.94 -0.31 -26.11
C ARG A 483 22.57 0.67 -25.12
N ILE A 484 22.92 0.23 -23.91
CA ILE A 484 23.40 1.09 -22.82
C ILE A 484 24.85 0.74 -22.49
N ALA A 485 25.79 1.67 -22.66
CA ALA A 485 27.21 1.37 -22.48
C ALA A 485 27.63 1.38 -21.00
N HIS A 486 27.26 2.44 -20.27
CA HIS A 486 27.70 2.67 -18.90
C HIS A 486 26.57 3.14 -17.97
N THR A 487 26.72 2.89 -16.67
CA THR A 487 25.87 3.52 -15.64
C THR A 487 26.30 4.97 -15.38
N ILE A 488 25.49 5.72 -14.62
CA ILE A 488 25.83 7.11 -14.23
C ILE A 488 27.07 7.18 -13.32
N GLU A 489 27.39 6.10 -12.61
CA GLU A 489 28.62 5.93 -11.84
C GLU A 489 29.81 5.43 -12.69
N GLY A 490 29.64 5.35 -14.02
CA GLY A 490 30.67 4.94 -14.97
C GLY A 490 30.94 3.43 -15.05
N LYS A 491 30.05 2.57 -14.53
CA LYS A 491 30.24 1.11 -14.58
C LYS A 491 29.84 0.53 -15.93
N ASP A 492 30.62 -0.43 -16.41
CA ASP A 492 30.39 -1.17 -17.66
C ASP A 492 29.11 -2.04 -17.57
N VAL A 493 28.07 -1.63 -18.31
CA VAL A 493 26.78 -2.33 -18.37
C VAL A 493 26.85 -3.55 -19.28
N GLN A 494 27.69 -3.55 -20.31
CA GLN A 494 27.83 -4.67 -21.24
C GLN A 494 28.51 -5.87 -20.57
N LYS A 495 29.53 -5.64 -19.74
CA LYS A 495 30.18 -6.68 -18.94
C LYS A 495 29.24 -7.28 -17.89
N PHE A 496 28.46 -6.45 -17.19
CA PHE A 496 27.42 -6.94 -16.28
C PHE A 496 26.39 -7.80 -17.03
N LEU A 497 25.92 -7.30 -18.17
CA LEU A 497 24.92 -7.96 -18.99
C LEU A 497 25.41 -9.31 -19.55
N ALA A 498 26.66 -9.37 -20.03
CA ALA A 498 27.27 -10.61 -20.51
C ALA A 498 27.32 -11.69 -19.40
N GLY A 499 27.79 -11.32 -18.20
CA GLY A 499 27.82 -12.24 -17.06
C GLY A 499 26.42 -12.72 -16.62
N LEU A 500 25.43 -11.82 -16.64
CA LEU A 500 24.04 -12.17 -16.33
C LEU A 500 23.43 -13.13 -17.37
N ILE A 501 23.75 -12.95 -18.67
CA ILE A 501 23.33 -13.86 -19.75
C ILE A 501 24.02 -15.23 -19.63
N GLU A 502 25.31 -15.25 -19.27
CA GLU A 502 26.05 -16.49 -19.03
C GLU A 502 25.47 -17.27 -17.84
N GLU A 503 25.24 -16.61 -16.71
CA GLU A 503 24.65 -17.21 -15.50
C GLU A 503 23.26 -17.79 -15.80
N VAL A 504 22.40 -17.05 -16.49
CA VAL A 504 21.06 -17.52 -16.92
C VAL A 504 21.13 -18.73 -17.83
N ARG A 505 22.04 -18.75 -18.82
CA ARG A 505 22.18 -19.87 -19.77
C ARG A 505 22.87 -21.09 -19.19
N ALA A 506 23.67 -20.93 -18.15
CA ALA A 506 24.36 -22.04 -17.46
C ALA A 506 23.53 -22.66 -16.33
N HIS A 507 22.51 -21.97 -15.82
CA HIS A 507 21.74 -22.44 -14.66
C HIS A 507 20.81 -23.62 -15.02
N SER A 508 21.08 -24.80 -14.45
CA SER A 508 20.40 -26.06 -14.82
C SER A 508 18.87 -26.09 -14.63
N LYS A 509 18.32 -25.19 -13.81
CA LYS A 509 16.87 -25.00 -13.59
C LYS A 509 16.22 -23.90 -14.45
N ILE A 510 16.95 -23.30 -15.40
CA ILE A 510 16.42 -22.28 -16.31
C ILE A 510 16.42 -22.81 -17.74
N GLU A 511 15.23 -22.97 -18.31
CA GLU A 511 15.03 -23.16 -19.73
C GLU A 511 14.87 -21.81 -20.43
N VAL A 512 15.71 -21.51 -21.42
CA VAL A 512 15.65 -20.26 -22.19
C VAL A 512 15.05 -20.52 -23.57
N LEU A 513 13.94 -19.85 -23.88
CA LEU A 513 13.27 -19.87 -25.18
C LEU A 513 13.34 -18.48 -25.83
N THR A 514 14.20 -18.33 -26.84
CA THR A 514 14.36 -17.10 -27.67
C THR A 514 13.61 -17.22 -29.00
N ASP A 515 13.33 -16.09 -29.66
CA ASP A 515 12.43 -15.97 -30.84
C ASP A 515 11.01 -16.53 -30.57
N ALA A 516 10.62 -16.55 -29.29
CA ALA A 516 9.48 -17.31 -28.78
C ALA A 516 8.30 -16.38 -28.42
N ARG A 517 7.08 -16.78 -28.81
CA ARG A 517 5.89 -15.91 -28.79
C ARG A 517 4.72 -16.60 -28.11
N ILE A 518 4.15 -15.92 -27.10
CA ILE A 518 2.96 -16.42 -26.41
C ILE A 518 1.74 -16.27 -27.32
N THR A 519 1.10 -17.39 -27.63
CA THR A 519 -0.07 -17.51 -28.49
C THR A 519 -1.38 -17.64 -27.69
N GLY A 520 -1.30 -18.12 -26.44
CA GLY A 520 -2.45 -18.35 -25.59
C GLY A 520 -2.08 -18.57 -24.13
N PHE A 521 -3.07 -18.44 -23.25
CA PHE A 521 -2.93 -18.60 -21.81
C PHE A 521 -4.26 -19.11 -21.22
N SER A 522 -4.17 -19.98 -20.21
CA SER A 522 -5.32 -20.50 -19.46
C SER A 522 -4.92 -20.90 -18.03
N GLY A 523 -5.91 -21.32 -17.24
CA GLY A 523 -5.71 -21.78 -15.87
C GLY A 523 -5.97 -20.71 -14.80
N TYR A 524 -5.41 -20.91 -13.61
CA TYR A 524 -5.63 -20.09 -12.42
C TYR A 524 -4.39 -20.12 -11.49
N LYS A 525 -4.37 -19.29 -10.44
CA LYS A 525 -3.23 -19.18 -9.50
C LYS A 525 -2.73 -20.57 -9.06
N GLY A 526 -1.47 -20.88 -9.34
CA GLY A 526 -0.82 -22.15 -9.01
C GLY A 526 -0.97 -23.25 -10.06
N ASN A 527 -1.85 -23.09 -11.05
CA ASN A 527 -2.11 -24.04 -12.14
C ASN A 527 -2.43 -23.26 -13.43
N PHE A 528 -1.41 -22.62 -14.00
CA PHE A 528 -1.50 -21.93 -15.29
C PHE A 528 -0.90 -22.79 -16.41
N ALA A 529 -1.43 -22.61 -17.62
CA ALA A 529 -0.87 -23.17 -18.84
C ALA A 529 -0.73 -22.06 -19.89
N THR A 530 0.50 -21.78 -20.32
CA THR A 530 0.81 -20.82 -21.38
C THR A 530 1.22 -21.57 -22.64
N ARG A 531 0.67 -21.19 -23.79
CA ARG A 531 1.06 -21.73 -25.10
C ARG A 531 2.02 -20.78 -25.81
N VAL A 532 3.03 -21.36 -26.45
CA VAL A 532 4.19 -20.67 -27.00
C VAL A 532 4.52 -21.25 -28.38
N ASP A 533 4.65 -20.37 -29.36
CA ASP A 533 5.25 -20.69 -30.67
C ASP A 533 6.75 -20.33 -30.61
N THR A 534 7.62 -21.27 -30.95
CA THR A 534 9.09 -21.11 -31.00
C THR A 534 9.62 -21.02 -32.44
N GLY A 535 8.77 -20.76 -33.42
CA GLY A 535 9.15 -20.61 -34.84
C GLY A 535 9.40 -21.92 -35.58
N GLU A 536 9.59 -23.03 -34.87
CA GLU A 536 9.75 -24.39 -35.45
C GLU A 536 8.43 -25.01 -35.94
N GLY A 537 7.31 -24.27 -35.88
CA GLY A 537 6.02 -24.71 -36.40
C GLY A 537 5.24 -25.67 -35.49
N SER A 538 5.64 -25.81 -34.22
CA SER A 538 4.87 -26.52 -33.20
C SER A 538 4.57 -25.60 -32.00
N GLU A 539 3.32 -25.57 -31.57
CA GLU A 539 2.88 -24.80 -30.40
C GLU A 539 3.11 -25.63 -29.13
N ARG A 540 4.02 -25.18 -28.26
CA ARG A 540 4.34 -25.84 -26.99
C ARG A 540 3.50 -25.26 -25.86
N GLU A 541 2.89 -26.12 -25.06
CA GLU A 541 2.24 -25.73 -23.80
C GLU A 541 3.22 -25.88 -22.62
N ILE A 542 3.24 -24.87 -21.74
CA ILE A 542 4.11 -24.78 -20.57
C ILE A 542 3.23 -24.59 -19.34
N SER A 543 3.29 -25.56 -18.42
CA SER A 543 2.59 -25.49 -17.12
C SER A 543 3.45 -24.79 -16.07
N HIS A 544 2.86 -23.87 -15.31
CA HIS A 544 3.55 -23.09 -14.26
C HIS A 544 2.60 -22.68 -13.13
N GLY A 545 3.16 -22.44 -11.95
CA GLY A 545 2.40 -21.96 -10.79
C GLY A 545 2.28 -20.43 -10.74
N VAL A 546 3.24 -19.72 -11.35
CA VAL A 546 3.37 -18.27 -11.33
C VAL A 546 4.00 -17.75 -12.63
N ALA A 547 3.50 -16.61 -13.12
CA ALA A 547 4.11 -15.88 -14.23
C ALA A 547 4.63 -14.51 -13.77
N ILE A 548 5.82 -14.13 -14.23
CA ILE A 548 6.43 -12.81 -14.03
C ILE A 548 6.52 -12.11 -15.39
N LEU A 549 5.92 -10.93 -15.50
CA LEU A 549 5.96 -10.12 -16.73
C LEU A 549 7.07 -9.08 -16.61
N ALA A 550 8.14 -9.26 -17.39
CA ALA A 550 9.35 -8.45 -17.43
C ALA A 550 9.65 -7.93 -18.85
N THR A 551 8.61 -7.66 -19.63
CA THR A 551 8.66 -7.30 -21.07
C THR A 551 9.35 -5.97 -21.41
N GLY A 552 9.94 -5.29 -20.42
CA GLY A 552 10.61 -4.00 -20.58
C GLY A 552 9.69 -2.87 -21.05
N ALA A 553 10.30 -1.89 -21.71
CA ALA A 553 9.65 -0.76 -22.34
C ALA A 553 10.40 -0.38 -23.63
N HIS A 554 9.78 0.45 -24.47
CA HIS A 554 10.41 0.98 -25.68
C HIS A 554 10.67 2.48 -25.56
N GLU A 555 11.75 2.94 -26.17
CA GLU A 555 12.12 4.35 -26.26
C GLU A 555 11.08 5.13 -27.07
N TYR A 556 10.63 6.27 -26.54
CA TYR A 556 9.76 7.16 -27.29
C TYR A 556 10.57 7.84 -28.40
N LYS A 557 10.12 7.65 -29.65
CA LYS A 557 10.64 8.37 -30.81
C LYS A 557 9.77 9.61 -31.06
N PRO A 558 10.28 10.84 -30.82
CA PRO A 558 9.49 12.06 -30.97
C PRO A 558 9.14 12.32 -32.44
N LYS A 559 8.18 13.23 -32.66
CA LYS A 559 7.86 13.79 -33.99
C LYS A 559 8.13 15.29 -34.08
N GLU A 560 8.57 15.86 -32.97
CA GLU A 560 8.90 17.25 -32.75
C GLU A 560 10.43 17.45 -32.88
N PHE A 561 10.88 18.71 -32.76
CA PHE A 561 12.31 19.09 -32.71
C PHE A 561 13.15 18.73 -33.95
N GLY A 562 12.54 18.28 -35.05
CA GLY A 562 13.25 17.83 -36.25
C GLY A 562 13.89 16.45 -36.12
N TYR A 563 13.43 15.62 -35.17
CA TYR A 563 13.90 14.23 -35.05
C TYR A 563 13.61 13.44 -36.32
N GLY A 564 14.65 12.78 -36.87
CA GLY A 564 14.59 12.11 -38.18
C GLY A 564 14.69 13.03 -39.40
N GLU A 565 14.57 14.34 -39.23
CA GLU A 565 14.79 15.35 -40.29
C GLU A 565 16.22 15.93 -40.24
N ASN A 566 16.80 16.01 -39.04
CA ASN A 566 18.13 16.55 -38.78
C ASN A 566 19.01 15.51 -38.06
N SER A 567 20.17 15.16 -38.64
CA SER A 567 21.10 14.17 -38.09
C SER A 567 21.77 14.59 -36.77
N ALA A 568 21.72 15.87 -36.41
CA ALA A 568 22.16 16.35 -35.09
C ALA A 568 21.11 16.17 -33.98
N VAL A 569 19.91 15.66 -34.30
CA VAL A 569 18.81 15.45 -33.34
C VAL A 569 18.60 13.95 -33.14
N MET A 570 19.04 13.46 -31.98
CA MET A 570 19.00 12.04 -31.60
C MET A 570 18.36 11.83 -30.23
N THR A 571 17.81 10.64 -29.99
CA THR A 571 17.28 10.21 -28.70
C THR A 571 18.40 9.76 -27.74
N GLN A 572 18.11 9.61 -26.46
CA GLN A 572 19.15 9.39 -25.44
C GLN A 572 19.87 8.03 -25.58
N LEU A 573 19.19 6.97 -26.05
CA LEU A 573 19.87 5.68 -26.31
C LEU A 573 20.62 5.69 -27.65
N GLU A 574 20.20 6.52 -28.63
CA GLU A 574 21.00 6.75 -29.84
C GLU A 574 22.28 7.53 -29.53
N LEU A 575 22.24 8.45 -28.57
CA LEU A 575 23.41 9.17 -28.07
C LEU A 575 24.40 8.23 -27.36
N ASP A 576 23.92 7.33 -26.48
CA ASP A 576 24.81 6.36 -25.82
C ASP A 576 25.42 5.36 -26.82
N GLU A 577 24.61 4.85 -27.76
CA GLU A 577 25.12 4.08 -28.89
C GLU A 577 26.16 4.84 -29.74
N PHE A 578 25.96 6.14 -29.97
CA PHE A 578 26.90 6.96 -30.73
C PHE A 578 28.21 7.18 -29.96
N MET A 579 28.14 7.49 -28.67
CA MET A 579 29.33 7.63 -27.81
C MET A 579 30.13 6.32 -27.72
N GLY A 580 29.46 5.16 -27.71
CA GLY A 580 30.11 3.86 -27.74
C GLY A 580 30.77 3.51 -29.09
N LYS A 581 30.19 3.94 -30.22
CA LYS A 581 30.68 3.63 -31.58
C LYS A 581 31.71 4.64 -32.09
N GLU A 582 31.52 5.92 -31.83
CA GLU A 582 32.35 7.03 -32.32
C GLU A 582 32.80 7.98 -31.19
N PRO A 583 33.46 7.47 -30.12
CA PRO A 583 33.83 8.29 -28.95
C PRO A 583 34.71 9.50 -29.31
N ALA A 584 35.57 9.38 -30.34
CA ALA A 584 36.39 10.48 -30.83
C ALA A 584 35.59 11.60 -31.54
N ALA A 585 34.46 11.26 -32.18
CA ALA A 585 33.57 12.23 -32.81
C ALA A 585 32.71 12.93 -31.74
N ALA A 586 32.19 12.17 -30.76
CA ALA A 586 31.46 12.73 -29.62
C ALA A 586 32.36 13.68 -28.80
N ALA A 587 33.63 13.32 -28.56
CA ALA A 587 34.60 14.16 -27.85
C ALA A 587 34.95 15.47 -28.60
N ALA A 588 34.65 15.59 -29.89
CA ALA A 588 34.84 16.83 -30.66
C ALA A 588 33.64 17.82 -30.54
N TRP A 589 32.56 17.44 -29.87
CA TRP A 589 31.35 18.26 -29.74
C TRP A 589 31.47 19.34 -28.66
N ASN A 590 31.89 20.53 -29.05
CA ASN A 590 32.01 21.69 -28.15
C ASN A 590 30.67 22.23 -27.59
N ARG A 591 29.51 21.76 -28.08
CA ARG A 591 28.16 22.18 -27.62
C ARG A 591 27.17 21.04 -27.82
N VAL A 592 26.47 20.66 -26.75
CA VAL A 592 25.36 19.68 -26.74
C VAL A 592 24.19 20.28 -25.97
N VAL A 593 22.95 19.99 -26.38
CA VAL A 593 21.72 20.46 -25.72
C VAL A 593 20.83 19.26 -25.39
N MET A 594 20.62 19.00 -24.10
CA MET A 594 19.78 17.91 -23.62
C MET A 594 18.37 18.42 -23.31
N ILE A 595 17.35 17.87 -23.97
CA ILE A 595 15.94 18.27 -23.80
C ILE A 595 15.21 17.19 -23.00
N GLN A 596 14.68 17.54 -21.83
CA GLN A 596 14.04 16.61 -20.89
C GLN A 596 12.52 16.45 -21.13
N ASP A 597 11.91 15.49 -20.42
CA ASP A 597 10.47 15.31 -20.18
C ASP A 597 9.56 15.07 -21.41
N ARG A 598 10.14 14.93 -22.61
CA ARG A 598 9.38 14.70 -23.84
C ARG A 598 8.80 13.29 -23.93
N GLY A 599 7.55 13.23 -24.38
CA GLY A 599 6.73 12.02 -24.40
C GLY A 599 5.94 11.75 -23.11
N MET A 600 6.29 12.39 -21.99
CA MET A 600 5.52 12.27 -20.73
C MET A 600 4.40 13.31 -20.61
N GLU A 601 4.65 14.56 -21.01
CA GLU A 601 3.68 15.67 -20.89
C GLU A 601 2.49 15.59 -21.85
N SER A 602 2.68 15.06 -23.07
CA SER A 602 1.75 15.22 -24.19
C SER A 602 0.43 14.46 -24.05
N GLY A 603 0.26 13.69 -22.96
CA GLY A 603 -0.84 12.76 -22.73
C GLY A 603 -2.20 13.34 -22.29
N SER A 604 -2.44 14.67 -22.29
CA SER A 604 -3.78 15.20 -21.93
C SER A 604 -4.20 16.61 -22.41
N HIS A 605 -3.37 17.36 -23.13
CA HIS A 605 -3.60 18.81 -23.37
C HIS A 605 -3.78 19.22 -24.85
N ASP A 606 -4.44 18.39 -25.66
CA ASP A 606 -5.06 18.82 -26.92
C ASP A 606 -6.54 19.23 -26.70
N PRO A 607 -6.88 20.54 -26.71
CA PRO A 607 -8.27 20.98 -26.60
C PRO A 607 -9.10 20.72 -27.87
N VAL A 608 -8.48 20.53 -29.04
CA VAL A 608 -9.17 20.28 -30.30
C VAL A 608 -9.83 18.91 -30.29
N ARG A 609 -9.15 17.87 -29.77
CA ARG A 609 -9.74 16.54 -29.59
C ARG A 609 -11.01 16.53 -28.72
N ARG A 610 -11.08 17.35 -27.67
CA ARG A 610 -12.30 17.48 -26.83
C ARG A 610 -13.49 18.08 -27.59
N LEU A 611 -13.23 18.91 -28.60
CA LEU A 611 -14.29 19.49 -29.45
C LEU A 611 -14.75 18.51 -30.54
N ALA A 612 -13.85 17.67 -31.07
CA ALA A 612 -14.21 16.61 -32.01
C ALA A 612 -15.15 15.56 -31.38
N ASP A 613 -14.79 15.02 -30.21
CA ASP A 613 -15.61 14.03 -29.47
C ASP A 613 -17.00 14.59 -29.11
N ARG A 614 -17.12 15.89 -28.79
CA ARG A 614 -18.42 16.52 -28.53
C ARG A 614 -19.28 16.68 -29.78
N ARG A 615 -18.72 17.16 -30.89
CA ARG A 615 -19.49 17.42 -32.12
C ARG A 615 -20.09 16.16 -32.77
N GLN A 616 -19.53 14.97 -32.54
CA GLN A 616 -20.18 13.72 -32.95
C GLN A 616 -21.36 13.29 -32.07
N SER A 617 -21.57 13.92 -30.90
CA SER A 617 -22.68 13.59 -29.98
C SER A 617 -23.93 14.45 -30.14
N GLU A 618 -23.86 15.54 -30.92
CA GLU A 618 -24.92 16.57 -31.01
C GLU A 618 -25.76 16.48 -32.31
N LEU A 619 -25.59 15.42 -33.11
CA LEU A 619 -26.23 15.25 -34.43
C LEU A 619 -27.10 13.98 -34.56
N GLN A 620 -28.14 13.87 -33.73
CA GLN A 620 -29.36 13.13 -34.07
C GLN A 620 -30.58 13.70 -33.32
N PRO A 621 -31.74 13.92 -33.98
CA PRO A 621 -32.89 14.58 -33.38
C PRO A 621 -33.70 13.66 -32.45
N SER A 622 -34.47 14.28 -31.56
CA SER A 622 -35.20 13.62 -30.47
C SER A 622 -36.46 12.85 -30.91
N LEU A 623 -36.50 11.55 -30.61
CA LEU A 623 -37.74 10.80 -30.40
C LEU A 623 -37.59 9.90 -29.16
N LEU A 624 -38.43 10.14 -28.15
CA LEU A 624 -38.61 9.26 -26.99
C LEU A 624 -39.79 8.32 -27.24
N PRO A 625 -39.72 7.10 -26.69
CA PRO A 625 -40.72 6.74 -25.68
C PRO A 625 -40.09 6.22 -24.37
N ASP A 626 -40.94 5.97 -23.39
CA ASP A 626 -40.60 5.80 -21.97
C ASP A 626 -39.85 4.50 -21.57
N SER A 627 -39.35 4.58 -20.32
CA SER A 627 -38.99 3.50 -19.39
C SER A 627 -37.55 2.95 -19.38
N GLY A 628 -36.99 2.89 -18.17
CA GLY A 628 -36.25 1.70 -17.73
C GLY A 628 -34.72 1.65 -17.79
N GLN A 629 -33.99 2.65 -18.32
CA GLN A 629 -32.53 2.47 -18.53
C GLN A 629 -31.63 3.71 -18.35
N ALA A 630 -31.76 4.44 -17.24
CA ALA A 630 -30.98 5.65 -16.96
C ALA A 630 -29.65 5.47 -16.17
N CYS A 631 -29.43 4.33 -15.51
CA CYS A 631 -28.36 4.21 -14.49
C CYS A 631 -26.97 3.85 -15.05
N THR A 632 -26.88 3.18 -16.20
CA THR A 632 -25.64 2.54 -16.69
C THR A 632 -24.70 3.45 -17.49
N ARG A 633 -25.16 4.62 -17.99
CA ARG A 633 -24.31 5.53 -18.78
C ARG A 633 -23.40 6.41 -17.93
N ALA A 634 -23.82 6.82 -16.73
CA ALA A 634 -22.99 7.63 -15.83
C ALA A 634 -21.69 6.90 -15.40
N GLN A 635 -21.80 5.58 -15.15
CA GLN A 635 -20.70 4.76 -14.66
C GLN A 635 -19.51 4.65 -15.65
N LYS A 636 -19.75 4.75 -16.96
CA LYS A 636 -18.68 4.71 -17.99
C LYS A 636 -17.97 6.06 -18.21
N ALA A 637 -18.40 7.14 -17.58
CA ALA A 637 -17.76 8.46 -17.70
C ALA A 637 -16.67 8.71 -16.65
N GLN A 638 -16.82 8.17 -15.43
CA GLN A 638 -15.92 8.45 -14.30
C GLN A 638 -14.76 7.45 -14.15
N SER A 639 -14.77 6.32 -14.84
CA SER A 639 -13.68 5.31 -14.79
C SER A 639 -12.38 5.70 -15.52
N ARG A 640 -12.23 6.97 -15.95
CA ARG A 640 -10.98 7.51 -16.52
C ARG A 640 -10.07 8.17 -15.48
N TYR A 641 -10.45 8.19 -14.20
CA TYR A 641 -9.65 8.76 -13.12
C TYR A 641 -8.95 7.66 -12.30
N GLY A 642 -7.68 7.88 -11.98
CA GLY A 642 -6.72 6.81 -11.73
C GLY A 642 -6.87 6.06 -10.41
N TYR A 643 -7.42 4.84 -10.48
CA TYR A 643 -7.03 3.69 -9.65
C TYR A 643 -6.97 2.45 -10.56
N TYR A 644 -6.08 1.50 -10.28
CA TYR A 644 -5.91 0.30 -11.13
C TYR A 644 -7.17 -0.58 -11.13
N ASP A 645 -7.74 -0.80 -12.31
CA ASP A 645 -8.85 -1.74 -12.52
C ASP A 645 -8.43 -2.90 -13.45
N PRO A 646 -8.15 -4.09 -12.89
CA PRO A 646 -7.76 -5.27 -13.66
C PRO A 646 -8.94 -6.16 -14.06
N VAL A 647 -10.16 -5.64 -14.26
CA VAL A 647 -11.33 -6.46 -14.69
C VAL A 647 -12.07 -5.87 -15.90
N SER A 648 -11.56 -6.12 -17.11
CA SER A 648 -12.42 -6.13 -18.31
C SER A 648 -11.95 -7.12 -19.39
N ARG A 649 -12.51 -8.34 -19.35
CA ARG A 649 -12.72 -9.27 -20.50
C ARG A 649 -13.45 -10.55 -20.06
N TYR A 650 -14.73 -10.42 -19.71
CA TYR A 650 -15.67 -11.53 -19.63
C TYR A 650 -17.06 -11.04 -20.09
N GLU A 651 -17.25 -10.99 -21.41
CA GLU A 651 -18.56 -10.86 -22.05
C GLU A 651 -18.74 -11.99 -23.08
N ASP A 652 -19.98 -12.43 -23.25
CA ASP A 652 -20.46 -13.42 -24.23
C ASP A 652 -19.86 -14.85 -24.21
N VAL A 653 -20.18 -15.61 -23.16
CA VAL A 653 -20.34 -17.08 -23.27
C VAL A 653 -21.83 -17.43 -23.14
N ARG A 654 -22.49 -17.64 -24.28
CA ARG A 654 -23.91 -18.04 -24.33
C ARG A 654 -24.05 -19.55 -24.04
N PRO A 655 -24.97 -19.99 -23.17
CA PRO A 655 -25.14 -21.41 -22.89
C PRO A 655 -25.74 -22.16 -24.08
N ALA A 656 -24.95 -23.05 -24.69
CA ALA A 656 -25.33 -23.81 -25.87
C ALA A 656 -26.40 -24.89 -25.57
N ARG A 657 -27.68 -24.54 -25.73
CA ARG A 657 -28.77 -25.53 -25.80
C ARG A 657 -28.68 -26.35 -27.09
N LYS A 658 -28.16 -27.58 -27.00
CA LYS A 658 -28.65 -28.83 -27.65
C LYS A 658 -27.56 -29.90 -27.70
N LEU A 659 -27.81 -31.04 -27.05
CA LEU A 659 -27.63 -32.39 -27.61
C LEU A 659 -28.06 -33.44 -26.57
N LEU A 660 -29.28 -33.99 -26.73
CA LEU A 660 -29.72 -35.31 -26.21
C LEU A 660 -31.16 -35.62 -26.63
N HIS A 661 -31.34 -35.93 -27.92
CA HIS A 661 -32.42 -36.80 -28.41
C HIS A 661 -31.83 -38.22 -28.59
N ALA A 662 -32.58 -39.34 -28.49
CA ALA A 662 -33.88 -39.57 -27.87
C ALA A 662 -34.08 -41.09 -27.65
N GLY A 663 -34.30 -41.53 -26.39
CA GLY A 663 -34.43 -42.95 -26.03
C GLY A 663 -35.89 -43.38 -25.75
N LYS A 664 -36.57 -43.89 -26.77
CA LYS A 664 -37.95 -44.42 -26.81
C LYS A 664 -38.63 -44.82 -25.47
N ALA A 665 -39.64 -44.03 -25.09
CA ALA A 665 -40.99 -44.44 -24.64
C ALA A 665 -41.20 -45.48 -23.51
N ARG A 666 -42.00 -45.09 -22.52
CA ARG A 666 -43.39 -45.60 -22.33
C ARG A 666 -44.25 -44.66 -21.48
N ARG A 667 -45.58 -44.82 -21.55
CA ARG A 667 -46.60 -44.07 -20.79
C ARG A 667 -46.83 -44.73 -19.42
N HIS A 668 -47.18 -43.99 -18.36
CA HIS A 668 -48.55 -43.99 -17.79
C HIS A 668 -48.77 -43.11 -16.53
N SER A 669 -49.85 -42.31 -16.59
CA SER A 669 -50.79 -41.84 -15.53
C SER A 669 -50.40 -41.60 -14.05
N PHE A 670 -50.66 -40.35 -13.61
CA PHE A 670 -51.44 -39.91 -12.42
C PHE A 670 -51.36 -40.65 -11.05
N LEU A 671 -50.95 -39.90 -10.00
CA LEU A 671 -51.66 -39.50 -8.74
C LEU A 671 -52.67 -40.47 -8.04
N PRO A 672 -52.94 -40.35 -6.69
CA PRO A 672 -52.29 -39.56 -5.62
C PRO A 672 -52.13 -40.29 -4.23
N LEU A 673 -51.61 -39.54 -3.24
CA LEU A 673 -51.91 -39.54 -1.77
C LEU A 673 -52.68 -40.72 -1.12
N HIS A 674 -52.15 -41.31 -0.03
CA HIS A 674 -52.77 -41.18 1.33
C HIS A 674 -51.94 -41.69 2.53
N SER A 675 -52.49 -41.50 3.72
CA SER A 675 -51.87 -41.55 5.06
C SER A 675 -51.85 -42.90 5.79
N GLY A 676 -50.83 -43.11 6.65
CA GLY A 676 -51.08 -43.11 8.11
C GLY A 676 -51.00 -44.42 8.94
N LYS A 677 -50.50 -44.24 10.19
CA LYS A 677 -50.69 -45.06 11.42
C LYS A 677 -50.07 -46.47 11.50
N SER A 678 -49.17 -46.67 12.48
CA SER A 678 -49.30 -47.75 13.49
C SER A 678 -48.32 -47.54 14.68
N ALA A 679 -48.63 -48.15 15.83
CA ALA A 679 -47.89 -48.18 17.11
C ALA A 679 -48.54 -49.28 18.02
N PRO A 680 -48.22 -49.49 19.33
CA PRO A 680 -47.10 -49.04 20.18
C PRO A 680 -46.50 -50.16 21.10
N ARG A 681 -45.60 -49.78 22.06
CA ARG A 681 -45.18 -50.52 23.30
C ARG A 681 -44.27 -51.75 23.05
N LYS A 682 -43.37 -52.22 23.94
CA LYS A 682 -43.13 -52.21 25.44
C LYS A 682 -41.59 -52.44 25.67
N TYR A 683 -40.89 -52.43 26.83
CA TYR A 683 -41.15 -52.22 28.28
C TYR A 683 -39.80 -52.02 29.06
N LYS A 684 -39.71 -51.14 30.08
CA LYS A 684 -38.67 -51.08 31.18
C LYS A 684 -37.21 -50.73 30.76
N ARG A 685 -36.32 -50.22 31.64
CA ARG A 685 -36.36 -49.95 33.11
C ARG A 685 -36.16 -48.45 33.45
N ARG A 686 -36.53 -48.05 34.68
CA ARG A 686 -36.15 -46.77 35.33
C ARG A 686 -35.16 -47.04 36.48
N ARG A 687 -34.28 -46.07 36.77
CA ARG A 687 -33.90 -45.69 38.16
C ARG A 687 -33.40 -44.23 38.18
N THR A 688 -33.96 -43.44 39.09
CA THR A 688 -33.53 -42.08 39.49
C THR A 688 -34.00 -41.87 40.93
N PHE A 689 -33.29 -41.08 41.75
CA PHE A 689 -33.88 -40.28 42.84
C PHE A 689 -32.92 -39.19 43.35
N ARG A 690 -33.30 -38.45 44.39
CA ARG A 690 -32.90 -37.06 44.71
C ARG A 690 -31.75 -36.92 45.74
N PRO A 691 -31.08 -35.75 45.80
CA PRO A 691 -30.14 -35.37 46.87
C PRO A 691 -30.84 -34.86 48.15
N VAL A 692 -30.06 -34.73 49.23
CA VAL A 692 -30.46 -34.19 50.55
C VAL A 692 -29.41 -33.16 51.05
N ARG A 693 -29.77 -32.29 52.00
CA ARG A 693 -29.03 -31.08 52.45
C ARG A 693 -28.31 -31.22 53.81
N ARG A 694 -27.45 -30.21 54.09
CA ARG A 694 -27.02 -29.61 55.39
C ARG A 694 -25.87 -30.22 56.19
N SER A 695 -24.90 -29.35 56.50
CA SER A 695 -24.62 -28.88 57.88
C SER A 695 -23.92 -27.49 57.84
N ARG A 696 -23.62 -26.89 59.01
CA ARG A 696 -22.96 -25.57 59.22
C ARG A 696 -21.99 -25.68 60.41
N SER A 697 -20.90 -24.92 60.42
CA SER A 697 -20.22 -24.40 61.64
C SER A 697 -19.22 -23.27 61.27
N GLU A 698 -18.87 -22.42 62.24
CA GLU A 698 -18.09 -21.17 62.11
C GLU A 698 -16.80 -21.19 63.00
N PRO A 699 -15.89 -20.17 62.94
CA PRO A 699 -14.48 -20.29 63.35
C PRO A 699 -14.16 -19.93 64.82
N PRO A 700 -12.94 -20.26 65.32
CA PRO A 700 -11.86 -19.27 65.52
C PRO A 700 -10.44 -19.82 65.16
N GLY A 701 -9.30 -19.10 65.25
CA GLY A 701 -9.04 -17.68 65.52
C GLY A 701 -7.55 -17.35 65.82
N SER A 702 -7.15 -16.09 65.61
CA SER A 702 -5.91 -15.36 66.00
C SER A 702 -4.76 -16.05 66.79
N ASN A 703 -3.51 -15.93 66.31
CA ASN A 703 -2.34 -15.57 67.15
C ASN A 703 -1.09 -15.08 66.37
N ALA A 704 -0.08 -14.56 67.07
CA ALA A 704 1.21 -14.03 66.55
C ALA A 704 2.28 -15.14 66.28
N GLY A 705 3.47 -14.92 65.69
CA GLY A 705 4.14 -13.73 65.11
C GLY A 705 5.68 -13.73 65.36
N ARG A 706 6.45 -12.90 64.62
CA ARG A 706 7.94 -12.72 64.65
C ARG A 706 8.80 -13.81 63.94
N CYS A 707 10.06 -13.60 63.52
CA CYS A 707 10.83 -12.46 62.95
C CYS A 707 12.25 -12.96 62.56
N ARG A 708 13.01 -12.13 61.80
CA ARG A 708 14.47 -12.14 61.52
C ARG A 708 14.93 -12.91 60.26
N ASP A 709 15.69 -12.37 59.29
CA ASP A 709 16.67 -11.23 59.20
C ASP A 709 18.04 -11.58 59.83
N PRO A 710 19.21 -11.11 59.33
CA PRO A 710 19.47 -9.99 58.41
C PRO A 710 19.85 -10.38 56.97
#